data_AF-A0AA88XPX4-F1
#
_entry.id   AF-A0AA88XPX4-F1
#
_cell.length_a   1.000
_cell.length_b   1.000
_cell.length_c   1.000
_cell.angle_alpha   90.00
_cell.angle_beta   90.00
_cell.angle_gamma   90.00
#
_symmetry.space_group_name_H-M   'P 1'
#
loop_
_entity.id
_entity.type
_entity.pdbx_description
1 polymer ?
#
loop_
_entity_poly.entity_id
_entity_poly.type
_entity_poly.pdbx_seq_one_letter_code
_entity_poly.pdbx_strand_id
1 'polypeptide(L)'
;MWSVVALVILIVQSSVGHIFPDDGRDIGTLEGDVQNWAMLIQNYILQLASDGINRHYSQSYLDQANYTFEQKNGSEIVSLVKKDLGEFFRKKKRAAMSLATKVQEIYDSYFSRNTSTKVEKLTELNKTMYRDSDIFEKLPDDLQFIPYFKQQVSWNYSTIKIADEVPRDDQVTIDTVVLSAELEEAFKENKRKDPLLRWQYFGSPAGLVRIYPGREWSTNFAGFYNDYDPRVRPWYIAATSGPKDVVIILDCSLSMDGEKFNIAKGVAKTVINTLTKQDYVNVICARASHWNSVGKLRHYGTTVLSCQQEKMVQATIAHRKDLKEKIQKLKAGGTSELRRGFEMAYDLLNSKPRTGCQSIIVFATDGLDTDGESIRCGPGYYTRSGYVPGPVCRYNWTKVWSTIDKKDKEIAPQARIFSYLIKEDAEVFPGKLACTHRGSFVKLSTGENLIFQMRNYFDFLSSIAKSTEPLWTSPYIDAWGLGIMVTYAIPVLSKDGKTIGVVGVDATLDQIENFLTKHQWGNVYSFLINTEGETIFHPKLKPSTNLLEDPIFIPISQLENQQPKEFSIIEIEMKERKNNHKFIEGKDGKSKSYFYAALNESEYSFAYVLQDTDKEFRRSQEPTTRPPNTKSYYNLLKEYQSPVVRKKIPTRRQGTGHQGKRDFIPRTDRQLRAFYNLPGAKVTL
;
A
#
# COMPACT_ATOMS: atom_id res chain seq x y z
N MET A 1 9.15 -44.83 10.77
CA MET A 1 7.69 -44.77 10.48
C MET A 1 7.39 -44.04 9.19
N TRP A 2 7.82 -42.78 9.00
CA TRP A 2 7.59 -42.03 7.76
C TRP A 2 8.21 -42.65 6.50
N SER A 3 9.37 -43.32 6.62
CA SER A 3 10.02 -44.01 5.50
C SER A 3 9.27 -45.26 5.02
N VAL A 4 8.49 -45.89 5.90
CA VAL A 4 7.68 -47.08 5.55
C VAL A 4 6.37 -46.64 4.87
N VAL A 5 5.78 -45.53 5.35
CA VAL A 5 4.60 -44.91 4.71
C VAL A 5 4.93 -44.40 3.30
N ALA A 6 6.12 -43.82 3.10
CA ALA A 6 6.58 -43.38 1.78
C ALA A 6 6.81 -44.58 0.82
N LEU A 7 7.33 -45.69 1.31
CA LEU A 7 7.53 -46.91 0.51
C LEU A 7 6.19 -47.53 0.09
N VAL A 8 5.18 -47.56 0.98
CA VAL A 8 3.83 -48.06 0.69
C VAL A 8 3.12 -47.15 -0.32
N ILE A 9 3.25 -45.82 -0.20
CA ILE A 9 2.67 -44.89 -1.18
C ILE A 9 3.34 -45.01 -2.56
N LEU A 10 4.65 -45.23 -2.61
CA LEU A 10 5.38 -45.46 -3.87
C LEU A 10 4.96 -46.76 -4.56
N ILE A 11 4.73 -47.84 -3.80
CA ILE A 11 4.26 -49.14 -4.33
C ILE A 11 2.80 -49.02 -4.82
N VAL A 12 1.95 -48.27 -4.12
CA VAL A 12 0.56 -48.02 -4.53
C VAL A 12 0.49 -47.08 -5.74
N GLN A 13 1.41 -46.13 -5.90
CA GLN A 13 1.42 -45.24 -7.08
C GLN A 13 1.93 -45.92 -8.36
N SER A 14 2.78 -46.95 -8.27
CA SER A 14 3.24 -47.70 -9.45
C SER A 14 2.19 -48.65 -10.05
N SER A 15 1.10 -48.95 -9.34
CA SER A 15 0.09 -49.96 -9.74
C SER A 15 -1.25 -49.37 -10.21
N VAL A 16 -1.48 -48.06 -10.08
CA VAL A 16 -2.77 -47.41 -10.45
C VAL A 16 -2.94 -47.19 -11.97
N GLY A 17 -1.99 -47.64 -12.80
CA GLY A 17 -2.02 -47.49 -14.25
C GLY A 17 -2.75 -48.59 -15.04
N HIS A 18 -3.17 -49.69 -14.41
CA HIS A 18 -3.86 -50.78 -15.10
C HIS A 18 -5.12 -51.21 -14.36
N ILE A 19 -6.28 -50.93 -14.96
CA ILE A 19 -7.50 -51.67 -14.71
C ILE A 19 -7.30 -53.05 -15.34
N PHE A 20 -6.87 -54.03 -14.56
CA PHE A 20 -6.90 -55.44 -14.96
C PHE A 20 -8.24 -56.04 -14.53
N PRO A 21 -9.02 -56.60 -15.46
CA PRO A 21 -10.08 -57.52 -15.11
C PRO A 21 -9.43 -58.91 -14.96
N ASP A 22 -9.10 -59.33 -13.75
CA ASP A 22 -9.15 -60.77 -13.45
C ASP A 22 -9.18 -61.07 -11.96
N ASP A 23 -10.04 -62.03 -11.62
CA ASP A 23 -10.46 -62.44 -10.27
C ASP A 23 -9.46 -63.46 -9.68
N GLY A 24 -8.16 -63.11 -9.69
CA GLY A 24 -7.07 -63.97 -9.23
C GLY A 24 -6.49 -63.48 -7.90
N ARG A 25 -6.95 -64.03 -6.77
CA ARG A 25 -6.24 -63.85 -5.50
C ARG A 25 -4.94 -64.64 -5.55
N ASP A 26 -3.81 -63.98 -5.81
CA ASP A 26 -2.47 -64.56 -5.65
C ASP A 26 -2.17 -64.73 -4.14
N ILE A 27 -2.68 -65.82 -3.58
CA ILE A 27 -2.44 -66.21 -2.19
C ILE A 27 -1.03 -66.83 -2.13
N GLY A 28 -0.10 -66.19 -1.41
CA GLY A 28 1.25 -66.70 -1.15
C GLY A 28 2.40 -65.92 -1.79
N THR A 29 2.13 -64.78 -2.44
CA THR A 29 3.16 -63.84 -2.91
C THR A 29 3.26 -62.62 -1.98
N LEU A 30 4.46 -62.03 -1.88
CA LEU A 30 4.68 -60.81 -1.08
C LEU A 30 3.74 -59.67 -1.50
N GLU A 31 3.39 -59.60 -2.78
CA GLU A 31 2.46 -58.60 -3.32
C GLU A 31 1.02 -58.82 -2.81
N GLY A 32 0.53 -60.07 -2.80
CA GLY A 32 -0.78 -60.42 -2.24
C GLY A 32 -0.86 -60.16 -0.73
N ASP A 33 0.22 -60.42 0.01
CA ASP A 33 0.30 -60.12 1.45
C ASP A 33 0.28 -58.61 1.71
N VAL A 34 0.99 -57.82 0.91
CA VAL A 34 0.97 -56.34 1.01
C VAL A 34 -0.41 -55.78 0.67
N GLN A 35 -1.09 -56.30 -0.36
CA GLN A 35 -2.46 -55.88 -0.71
C GLN A 35 -3.45 -56.22 0.41
N ASN A 36 -3.38 -57.43 0.98
CA ASN A 36 -4.22 -57.84 2.10
C ASN A 36 -3.98 -56.96 3.33
N TRP A 37 -2.71 -56.67 3.65
CA TRP A 37 -2.36 -55.82 4.77
C TRP A 37 -2.83 -54.37 4.57
N ALA A 38 -2.69 -53.84 3.35
CA ALA A 38 -3.19 -52.52 2.97
C ALA A 38 -4.71 -52.42 3.11
N MET A 39 -5.46 -53.43 2.64
CA MET A 39 -6.92 -53.48 2.80
C MET A 39 -7.34 -53.55 4.27
N LEU A 40 -6.67 -54.39 5.09
CA LEU A 40 -6.99 -54.51 6.51
C LEU A 40 -6.77 -53.18 7.25
N ILE A 41 -5.66 -52.50 6.97
CA ILE A 41 -5.37 -51.19 7.57
C ILE A 41 -6.33 -50.12 7.08
N GLN A 42 -6.62 -50.07 5.77
CA GLN A 42 -7.58 -49.13 5.21
C GLN A 42 -8.95 -49.29 5.88
N ASN A 43 -9.45 -50.52 6.01
CA ASN A 43 -10.73 -50.80 6.65
C ASN A 43 -10.72 -50.42 8.12
N TYR A 44 -9.64 -50.74 8.85
CA TYR A 44 -9.51 -50.36 10.25
C TYR A 44 -9.49 -48.84 10.45
N ILE A 45 -8.75 -48.10 9.62
CA ILE A 45 -8.71 -46.63 9.65
C ILE A 45 -10.08 -46.04 9.32
N LEU A 46 -10.77 -46.56 8.29
CA LEU A 46 -12.10 -46.09 7.90
C LEU A 46 -13.13 -46.32 9.02
N GLN A 47 -13.08 -47.47 9.67
CA GLN A 47 -13.95 -47.78 10.80
C GLN A 47 -13.66 -46.89 12.00
N LEU A 48 -12.39 -46.76 12.40
CA LEU A 48 -11.98 -45.88 13.50
C LEU A 48 -12.37 -44.42 13.24
N ALA A 49 -12.24 -43.95 12.00
CA ALA A 49 -12.67 -42.62 11.61
C ALA A 49 -14.20 -42.47 11.68
N SER A 50 -14.96 -43.47 11.22
CA SER A 50 -16.44 -43.45 11.28
C SER A 50 -16.94 -43.39 12.72
N ASP A 51 -16.38 -44.24 13.58
CA ASP A 51 -16.77 -44.36 14.99
C ASP A 51 -16.29 -43.15 15.81
N GLY A 52 -15.06 -42.69 15.58
CA GLY A 52 -14.51 -41.52 16.28
C GLY A 52 -15.19 -40.20 15.90
N ILE A 53 -15.54 -40.02 14.62
CA ILE A 53 -16.24 -38.82 14.14
C ILE A 53 -17.76 -38.93 14.40
N ASN A 54 -18.27 -40.13 14.69
CA ASN A 54 -19.70 -40.42 14.81
C ASN A 54 -20.48 -39.91 13.57
N ARG A 55 -19.97 -40.22 12.38
CA ARG A 55 -20.51 -39.71 11.11
C ARG A 55 -21.99 -40.06 10.95
N HIS A 56 -22.38 -41.28 11.30
CA HIS A 56 -23.76 -41.75 11.18
C HIS A 56 -24.74 -40.96 12.05
N TYR A 57 -24.37 -40.71 13.31
CA TYR A 57 -25.19 -39.89 14.20
C TYR A 57 -25.28 -38.45 13.70
N SER A 58 -24.15 -37.83 13.34
CA SER A 58 -24.13 -36.46 12.80
C SER A 58 -24.98 -36.32 11.53
N GLN A 59 -24.89 -37.29 10.62
CA GLN A 59 -25.75 -37.32 9.42
C GLN A 59 -27.21 -37.50 9.79
N SER A 60 -27.55 -38.40 10.74
CA SER A 60 -28.94 -38.59 11.17
C SER A 60 -29.56 -37.34 11.78
N TYR A 61 -28.80 -36.58 12.58
CA TYR A 61 -29.25 -35.30 13.12
C TYR A 61 -29.40 -34.24 12.03
N LEU A 62 -28.47 -34.22 11.06
CA LEU A 62 -28.59 -33.36 9.90
C LEU A 62 -29.83 -33.71 9.07
N ASP A 63 -30.15 -34.98 8.87
CA ASP A 63 -31.30 -35.42 8.06
C ASP A 63 -32.64 -35.17 8.76
N GLN A 64 -32.69 -35.22 10.09
CA GLN A 64 -33.89 -34.96 10.90
C GLN A 64 -34.17 -33.46 11.11
N ALA A 65 -33.19 -32.59 10.90
CA ALA A 65 -33.36 -31.16 11.11
C ALA A 65 -34.25 -30.51 10.03
N ASN A 66 -35.03 -29.51 10.43
CA ASN A 66 -35.85 -28.72 9.50
C ASN A 66 -35.00 -27.67 8.78
N TYR A 67 -35.00 -27.73 7.45
CA TYR A 67 -34.34 -26.73 6.60
C TYR A 67 -35.34 -26.03 5.69
N THR A 68 -35.01 -24.80 5.34
CA THR A 68 -35.57 -24.12 4.17
C THR A 68 -34.62 -24.29 3.00
N PHE A 69 -35.15 -24.72 1.86
CA PHE A 69 -34.40 -24.88 0.62
C PHE A 69 -34.48 -23.59 -0.18
N GLU A 70 -33.33 -23.03 -0.54
CA GLU A 70 -33.21 -21.85 -1.40
C GLU A 70 -32.45 -22.25 -2.67
N GLN A 71 -33.06 -22.03 -3.84
CA GLN A 71 -32.35 -22.16 -5.11
C GLN A 71 -31.67 -20.82 -5.41
N LYS A 72 -30.35 -20.82 -5.59
CA LYS A 72 -29.56 -19.61 -5.78
C LYS A 72 -29.01 -19.52 -7.20
N ASN A 73 -29.32 -18.41 -7.86
CA ASN A 73 -28.85 -18.10 -9.20
C ASN A 73 -27.64 -17.16 -9.15
N GLY A 74 -26.50 -17.60 -9.71
CA GLY A 74 -25.26 -16.81 -9.75
C GLY A 74 -25.44 -15.46 -10.46
N SER A 75 -26.23 -15.39 -11.52
CA SER A 75 -26.48 -14.14 -12.27
C SER A 75 -27.25 -13.10 -11.44
N GLU A 76 -28.22 -13.55 -10.65
CA GLU A 76 -29.00 -12.66 -9.78
C GLU A 76 -28.14 -12.10 -8.64
N ILE A 77 -27.26 -12.94 -8.07
CA ILE A 77 -26.34 -12.53 -7.01
C ILE A 77 -25.33 -11.51 -7.54
N VAL A 78 -24.74 -11.75 -8.71
CA VAL A 78 -23.83 -10.79 -9.33
C VAL A 78 -24.54 -9.46 -9.60
N SER A 79 -25.80 -9.48 -10.06
CA SER A 79 -26.59 -8.26 -10.25
C SER A 79 -26.86 -7.52 -8.93
N LEU A 80 -27.21 -8.24 -7.87
CA LEU A 80 -27.45 -7.69 -6.53
C LEU A 80 -26.18 -7.07 -5.94
N VAL A 81 -25.07 -7.82 -5.94
CA VAL A 81 -23.78 -7.36 -5.41
C VAL A 81 -23.25 -6.18 -6.21
N LYS A 82 -23.43 -6.19 -7.54
CA LYS A 82 -23.07 -5.03 -8.39
C LYS A 82 -23.84 -3.77 -7.97
N LYS A 83 -25.14 -3.90 -7.68
CA LYS A 83 -25.96 -2.78 -7.21
C LYS A 83 -25.50 -2.27 -5.84
N ASP A 84 -25.34 -3.16 -4.86
CA ASP A 84 -24.99 -2.80 -3.49
C ASP A 84 -23.58 -2.20 -3.40
N LEU A 85 -22.60 -2.85 -4.04
CA LEU A 85 -21.22 -2.38 -4.05
C LEU A 85 -21.06 -1.12 -4.91
N GLY A 86 -21.79 -1.01 -6.02
CA GLY A 86 -21.86 0.22 -6.82
C GLY A 86 -22.44 1.39 -6.01
N GLU A 87 -23.51 1.17 -5.25
CA GLU A 87 -24.07 2.18 -4.35
C GLU A 87 -23.07 2.59 -3.24
N PHE A 88 -22.34 1.62 -2.68
CA PHE A 88 -21.28 1.89 -1.72
C PHE A 88 -20.22 2.85 -2.28
N PHE A 89 -19.66 2.56 -3.45
CA PHE A 89 -18.68 3.45 -4.09
C PHE A 89 -19.28 4.81 -4.46
N ARG A 90 -20.53 4.82 -4.97
CA ARG A 90 -21.23 6.07 -5.33
C ARG A 90 -21.44 7.00 -4.13
N LYS A 91 -21.80 6.47 -2.96
CA LYS A 91 -21.95 7.26 -1.72
C LYS A 91 -20.63 7.90 -1.30
N LYS A 92 -19.53 7.16 -1.38
CA LYS A 92 -18.17 7.67 -1.07
C LYS A 92 -17.76 8.79 -2.02
N LYS A 93 -18.01 8.64 -3.32
CA LYS A 93 -17.78 9.71 -4.31
C LYS A 93 -18.57 10.98 -3.98
N ARG A 94 -19.86 10.85 -3.68
CA ARG A 94 -20.72 11.99 -3.33
C ARG A 94 -20.23 12.71 -2.07
N ALA A 95 -19.81 11.98 -1.04
CA ALA A 95 -19.25 12.56 0.18
C ALA A 95 -17.97 13.37 -0.12
N ALA A 96 -17.06 12.83 -0.91
CA ALA A 96 -15.84 13.51 -1.32
C ALA A 96 -16.12 14.76 -2.16
N MET A 97 -17.03 14.66 -3.13
CA MET A 97 -17.44 15.80 -3.97
C MET A 97 -18.05 16.93 -3.13
N SER A 98 -18.97 16.58 -2.22
CA SER A 98 -19.59 17.56 -1.30
C SER A 98 -18.53 18.28 -0.47
N LEU A 99 -17.54 17.55 0.02
CA LEU A 99 -16.45 18.11 0.81
C LEU A 99 -15.51 18.98 -0.04
N ALA A 100 -15.18 18.56 -1.26
CA ALA A 100 -14.36 19.33 -2.19
C ALA A 100 -15.01 20.68 -2.57
N THR A 101 -16.31 20.69 -2.87
CA THR A 101 -17.07 21.93 -3.11
C THR A 101 -17.02 22.83 -1.89
N LYS A 102 -17.20 22.29 -0.68
CA LYS A 102 -17.14 23.08 0.55
C LYS A 102 -15.76 23.68 0.79
N VAL A 103 -14.68 22.93 0.56
CA VAL A 103 -13.30 23.43 0.66
C VAL A 103 -13.07 24.59 -0.30
N GLN A 104 -13.51 24.47 -1.55
CA GLN A 104 -13.38 25.54 -2.55
C GLN A 104 -14.14 26.81 -2.10
N GLU A 105 -15.38 26.67 -1.67
CA GLU A 105 -16.21 27.79 -1.18
C GLU A 105 -15.56 28.53 0.00
N ILE A 106 -15.08 27.79 1.00
CA ILE A 106 -14.45 28.37 2.19
C ILE A 106 -13.17 29.11 1.78
N TYR A 107 -12.32 28.48 0.97
CA TYR A 107 -11.07 29.08 0.52
C TYR A 107 -11.31 30.36 -0.28
N ASP A 108 -12.16 30.32 -1.30
CA ASP A 108 -12.43 31.50 -2.12
C ASP A 108 -13.07 32.63 -1.30
N SER A 109 -13.96 32.30 -0.36
CA SER A 109 -14.54 33.27 0.57
C SER A 109 -13.53 33.89 1.52
N TYR A 110 -12.55 33.12 2.01
CA TYR A 110 -11.56 33.59 2.97
C TYR A 110 -10.59 34.58 2.32
N PHE A 111 -10.06 34.23 1.14
CA PHE A 111 -9.13 35.08 0.40
C PHE A 111 -9.80 36.31 -0.24
N SER A 112 -11.07 36.21 -0.67
CA SER A 112 -11.83 37.37 -1.17
C SER A 112 -12.01 38.46 -0.10
N ARG A 113 -11.99 38.08 1.19
CA ARG A 113 -12.15 39.03 2.31
C ARG A 113 -10.83 39.63 2.81
N ASN A 114 -9.67 39.30 2.20
CA ASN A 114 -8.33 39.66 2.71
C ASN A 114 -8.17 39.42 4.23
N THR A 115 -8.86 38.39 4.74
CA THR A 115 -8.88 38.12 6.18
C THR A 115 -7.66 37.25 6.49
N SER A 116 -6.52 37.86 6.80
CA SER A 116 -5.44 37.13 7.48
C SER A 116 -5.74 37.14 8.98
N THR A 117 -5.64 35.98 9.63
CA THR A 117 -5.79 35.94 11.08
C THR A 117 -4.64 36.71 11.73
N LYS A 118 -4.95 37.69 12.58
CA LYS A 118 -3.92 38.47 13.33
C LYS A 118 -3.26 37.67 14.46
N VAL A 119 -3.42 36.35 14.45
CA VAL A 119 -2.96 35.43 15.50
C VAL A 119 -1.56 34.98 15.14
N GLU A 120 -0.61 35.13 16.06
CA GLU A 120 0.79 34.78 15.82
C GLU A 120 1.13 33.33 16.24
N LYS A 121 0.32 32.72 17.11
CA LYS A 121 0.57 31.37 17.65
C LYS A 121 -0.67 30.49 17.60
N LEU A 122 -0.50 29.22 17.22
CA LEU A 122 -1.61 28.25 17.21
C LEU A 122 -2.25 28.04 18.59
N THR A 123 -1.48 28.21 19.66
CA THR A 123 -1.96 28.01 21.04
C THR A 123 -3.01 29.02 21.48
N GLU A 124 -3.06 30.19 20.83
CA GLU A 124 -4.04 31.26 21.06
C GLU A 124 -5.39 30.96 20.41
N LEU A 125 -5.45 29.99 19.48
CA LEU A 125 -6.69 29.56 18.86
C LEU A 125 -7.56 28.76 19.84
N ASN A 126 -8.87 28.97 19.70
CA ASN A 126 -9.88 28.21 20.45
C ASN A 126 -9.75 26.70 20.19
N LYS A 127 -10.01 25.88 21.22
CA LYS A 127 -10.02 24.41 21.13
C LYS A 127 -10.98 23.88 20.06
N THR A 128 -12.01 24.65 19.68
CA THR A 128 -12.93 24.26 18.60
C THR A 128 -12.25 24.26 17.22
N MET A 129 -11.27 25.15 17.02
CA MET A 129 -10.53 25.31 15.76
C MET A 129 -9.24 24.47 15.75
N TYR A 130 -8.49 24.50 16.85
CA TYR A 130 -7.18 23.84 16.97
C TYR A 130 -7.25 22.62 17.92
N ARG A 131 -7.50 21.44 17.32
CA ARG A 131 -7.41 20.13 17.98
C ARG A 131 -6.30 19.30 17.35
N ASP A 132 -5.10 19.44 17.89
CA ASP A 132 -3.93 18.71 17.43
C ASP A 132 -3.97 17.27 17.92
N SER A 133 -3.88 16.32 16.99
CA SER A 133 -3.89 14.89 17.30
C SER A 133 -2.59 14.41 17.97
N ASP A 134 -1.52 15.20 17.94
CA ASP A 134 -0.26 14.94 18.63
C ASP A 134 -0.23 15.49 20.07
N ILE A 135 -1.20 16.30 20.49
CA ILE A 135 -1.18 16.99 21.78
C ILE A 135 -2.35 16.52 22.63
N PHE A 136 -2.04 15.77 23.69
CA PHE A 136 -3.04 15.17 24.56
C PHE A 136 -4.05 16.19 25.13
N GLU A 137 -3.61 17.38 25.55
CA GLU A 137 -4.51 18.42 26.12
C GLU A 137 -5.44 19.08 25.09
N LYS A 138 -5.18 18.86 23.80
CA LYS A 138 -5.95 19.42 22.67
C LYS A 138 -6.90 18.38 22.04
N LEU A 139 -6.86 17.13 22.49
CA LEU A 139 -7.77 16.09 22.02
C LEU A 139 -9.24 16.35 22.41
N PRO A 140 -10.20 15.75 21.68
CA PRO A 140 -11.60 15.74 22.10
C PRO A 140 -11.82 14.98 23.41
N ASP A 141 -12.69 15.50 24.27
CA ASP A 141 -13.01 14.87 25.57
C ASP A 141 -13.95 13.64 25.42
N ASP A 142 -14.61 13.48 24.27
CA ASP A 142 -15.64 12.48 23.98
C ASP A 142 -15.12 11.26 23.17
N LEU A 143 -13.81 10.98 23.23
CA LEU A 143 -13.20 9.84 22.55
C LEU A 143 -13.79 8.51 23.04
N GLN A 144 -14.36 7.73 22.11
CA GLN A 144 -14.94 6.42 22.38
C GLN A 144 -14.35 5.36 21.46
N PHE A 145 -14.10 4.17 21.98
CA PHE A 145 -13.62 3.06 21.16
C PHE A 145 -14.72 2.59 20.21
N ILE A 146 -14.43 2.64 18.91
CA ILE A 146 -15.35 2.23 17.87
C ILE A 146 -14.77 1.01 17.14
N PRO A 147 -15.43 -0.18 17.20
CA PRO A 147 -14.87 -1.42 16.65
C PRO A 147 -14.51 -1.34 15.16
N TYR A 148 -15.34 -0.68 14.37
CA TYR A 148 -15.11 -0.53 12.92
C TYR A 148 -14.05 0.52 12.56
N PHE A 149 -13.58 1.31 13.54
CA PHE A 149 -12.40 2.16 13.42
C PHE A 149 -11.16 1.58 14.11
N LYS A 150 -11.33 0.47 14.85
CA LYS A 150 -10.28 -0.21 15.62
C LYS A 150 -9.54 0.69 16.62
N GLN A 151 -10.08 1.88 16.93
CA GLN A 151 -9.48 2.87 17.80
C GLN A 151 -10.52 3.80 18.43
N GLN A 152 -10.06 4.67 19.33
CA GLN A 152 -10.90 5.70 19.94
C GLN A 152 -11.08 6.87 18.96
N VAL A 153 -12.34 7.27 18.75
CA VAL A 153 -12.69 8.39 17.88
C VAL A 153 -13.78 9.25 18.51
N SER A 154 -13.84 10.51 18.11
CA SER A 154 -14.84 11.50 18.51
C SER A 154 -15.77 11.81 17.33
N TRP A 155 -17.06 11.65 17.54
CA TRP A 155 -18.08 11.96 16.53
C TRP A 155 -18.46 13.45 16.51
N ASN A 156 -18.19 14.17 17.60
CA ASN A 156 -18.57 15.57 17.70
C ASN A 156 -17.55 16.53 17.06
N TYR A 157 -16.29 16.10 16.97
CA TYR A 157 -15.18 16.94 16.56
C TYR A 157 -14.20 16.22 15.64
N SER A 158 -13.68 16.94 14.65
CA SER A 158 -12.50 16.61 13.86
C SER A 158 -11.20 16.94 14.59
N THR A 159 -10.10 16.33 14.15
CA THR A 159 -8.73 16.62 14.63
C THR A 159 -7.82 16.95 13.46
N ILE A 160 -6.70 17.60 13.74
CA ILE A 160 -5.66 17.91 12.74
C ILE A 160 -4.36 17.16 13.06
N LYS A 161 -3.57 16.90 12.02
CA LYS A 161 -2.17 16.50 12.12
C LYS A 161 -1.34 17.44 11.26
N ILE A 162 -0.35 18.06 11.88
CA ILE A 162 0.63 18.92 11.20
C ILE A 162 1.88 18.05 11.03
N ALA A 163 2.43 18.03 9.82
CA ALA A 163 3.69 17.32 9.57
C ALA A 163 4.79 17.86 10.49
N ASP A 164 5.58 16.96 11.06
CA ASP A 164 6.59 17.29 12.07
C ASP A 164 7.63 18.30 11.56
N GLU A 165 7.91 18.30 10.26
CA GLU A 165 8.83 19.23 9.58
C GLU A 165 8.24 20.63 9.34
N VAL A 166 6.94 20.83 9.58
CA VAL A 166 6.24 22.10 9.28
C VAL A 166 6.24 23.01 10.51
N PRO A 167 6.71 24.27 10.37
CA PRO A 167 6.62 25.24 11.46
C PRO A 167 5.17 25.51 11.85
N ARG A 168 4.85 25.27 13.13
CA ARG A 168 3.50 25.44 13.69
C ARG A 168 3.06 26.90 13.73
N ASP A 169 3.99 27.81 14.04
CA ASP A 169 3.72 29.25 14.17
C ASP A 169 3.93 30.04 12.87
N ASP A 170 4.04 29.36 11.72
CA ASP A 170 4.02 30.03 10.42
C ASP A 170 2.58 30.48 10.07
N GLN A 171 2.45 31.70 9.54
CA GLN A 171 1.15 32.31 9.24
C GLN A 171 0.31 31.44 8.29
N VAL A 172 0.96 30.79 7.33
CA VAL A 172 0.28 29.87 6.38
C VAL A 172 -0.32 28.66 7.11
N THR A 173 0.40 28.13 8.10
CA THR A 173 -0.10 27.02 8.93
C THR A 173 -1.30 27.46 9.76
N ILE A 174 -1.21 28.62 10.42
CA ILE A 174 -2.28 29.19 11.26
C ILE A 174 -3.55 29.43 10.42
N ASP A 175 -3.42 30.12 9.28
CA ASP A 175 -4.55 30.38 8.39
C ASP A 175 -5.18 29.08 7.85
N THR A 176 -4.37 28.05 7.57
CA THR A 176 -4.85 26.73 7.15
C THR A 176 -5.64 26.01 8.26
N VAL A 177 -5.19 26.11 9.52
CA VAL A 177 -5.91 25.52 10.68
C VAL A 177 -7.29 26.15 10.82
N VAL A 178 -7.37 27.48 10.72
CA VAL A 178 -8.60 28.25 10.84
C VAL A 178 -9.56 27.93 9.69
N LEU A 179 -9.09 27.99 8.45
CA LEU A 179 -9.88 27.69 7.26
C LEU A 179 -10.45 26.27 7.29
N SER A 180 -9.62 25.28 7.65
CA SER A 180 -10.07 23.89 7.68
C SER A 180 -11.09 23.61 8.81
N ALA A 181 -11.16 24.44 9.85
CA ALA A 181 -12.12 24.26 10.95
C ALA A 181 -13.58 24.39 10.49
N GLU A 182 -13.85 25.15 9.43
CA GLU A 182 -15.19 25.31 8.86
C GLU A 182 -15.72 24.02 8.18
N LEU A 183 -14.89 22.99 8.00
CA LEU A 183 -15.30 21.70 7.42
C LEU A 183 -16.07 20.79 8.38
N GLU A 184 -16.13 21.13 9.67
CA GLU A 184 -16.73 20.30 10.72
C GLU A 184 -18.18 19.88 10.40
N GLU A 185 -19.02 20.82 9.97
CA GLU A 185 -20.43 20.52 9.67
C GLU A 185 -20.58 19.68 8.39
N ALA A 186 -19.77 19.94 7.37
CA ALA A 186 -19.76 19.11 6.16
C ALA A 186 -19.35 17.67 6.47
N PHE A 187 -18.38 17.49 7.37
CA PHE A 187 -17.99 16.16 7.82
C PHE A 187 -19.15 15.43 8.53
N LYS A 188 -19.80 16.07 9.49
CA LYS A 188 -20.94 15.46 10.21
C LYS A 188 -22.09 15.13 9.27
N GLU A 189 -22.40 16.02 8.32
CA GLU A 189 -23.47 15.80 7.35
C GLU A 189 -23.20 14.57 6.47
N ASN A 190 -21.98 14.44 5.96
CA ASN A 190 -21.56 13.27 5.18
C ASN A 190 -21.74 11.96 5.97
N LYS A 191 -21.35 11.95 7.25
CA LYS A 191 -21.52 10.80 8.13
C LYS A 191 -22.99 10.47 8.41
N ARG A 192 -23.85 11.49 8.54
CA ARG A 192 -25.30 11.30 8.70
C ARG A 192 -25.93 10.67 7.45
N LYS A 193 -25.45 11.05 6.26
CA LYS A 193 -25.91 10.51 4.97
C LYS A 193 -25.40 9.08 4.71
N ASP A 194 -24.18 8.76 5.17
CA ASP A 194 -23.56 7.44 4.99
C ASP A 194 -22.97 6.91 6.32
N PRO A 195 -23.70 6.04 7.03
CA PRO A 195 -23.19 5.42 8.26
C PRO A 195 -21.96 4.52 8.05
N LEU A 196 -21.73 4.02 6.83
CA LEU A 196 -20.57 3.20 6.47
C LEU A 196 -19.36 4.04 6.06
N LEU A 197 -19.41 5.37 6.17
CA LEU A 197 -18.25 6.21 5.94
C LEU A 197 -17.11 5.86 6.94
N ARG A 198 -15.89 5.78 6.42
CA ARG A 198 -14.66 5.66 7.21
C ARG A 198 -14.05 7.06 7.35
N TRP A 199 -12.75 7.20 7.15
CA TRP A 199 -12.15 8.52 7.19
C TRP A 199 -12.62 9.37 6.03
N GLN A 200 -12.77 10.65 6.36
CA GLN A 200 -12.86 11.73 5.40
C GLN A 200 -11.95 12.84 5.89
N TYR A 201 -11.27 13.48 4.96
CA TYR A 201 -10.20 14.39 5.32
C TYR A 201 -9.86 15.36 4.19
N PHE A 202 -9.22 16.45 4.59
CA PHE A 202 -8.65 17.45 3.70
C PHE A 202 -7.16 17.59 4.03
N GLY A 203 -6.29 17.43 3.03
CA GLY A 203 -4.87 17.72 3.10
C GLY A 203 -4.53 19.02 2.38
N SER A 204 -3.78 19.87 3.05
CA SER A 204 -3.27 21.15 2.54
C SER A 204 -1.85 21.00 1.97
N PRO A 205 -1.47 21.82 0.96
CA PRO A 205 -0.09 21.94 0.51
C PRO A 205 0.87 22.47 1.59
N ALA A 206 0.34 23.06 2.68
CA ALA A 206 1.12 23.45 3.85
C ALA A 206 1.57 22.26 4.72
N GLY A 207 1.18 21.01 4.39
CA GLY A 207 1.55 19.83 5.18
C GLY A 207 0.64 19.58 6.38
N LEU A 208 -0.55 20.18 6.40
CA LEU A 208 -1.61 19.93 7.38
C LEU A 208 -2.66 18.97 6.81
N VAL A 209 -3.12 18.01 7.61
CA VAL A 209 -4.34 17.25 7.34
C VAL A 209 -5.37 17.45 8.44
N ARG A 210 -6.64 17.66 8.07
CA ARG A 210 -7.77 17.60 9.00
C ARG A 210 -8.57 16.33 8.71
N ILE A 211 -8.85 15.55 9.74
CA ILE A 211 -9.50 14.24 9.65
C ILE A 211 -10.74 14.18 10.54
N TYR A 212 -11.78 13.51 10.03
CA TYR A 212 -12.99 13.18 10.77
C TYR A 212 -13.33 11.68 10.62
N PRO A 213 -13.83 11.02 11.68
CA PRO A 213 -14.00 11.52 13.06
C PRO A 213 -12.65 11.83 13.74
N GLY A 214 -12.66 12.70 14.75
CA GLY A 214 -11.44 13.13 15.43
C GLY A 214 -10.80 11.99 16.23
N ARG A 215 -9.47 11.96 16.29
CA ARG A 215 -8.71 10.88 16.95
C ARG A 215 -7.37 11.36 17.51
N GLU A 216 -6.80 10.57 18.41
CA GLU A 216 -5.40 10.71 18.83
C GLU A 216 -4.45 10.12 17.76
N TRP A 217 -3.28 10.75 17.57
CA TRP A 217 -2.27 10.22 16.66
C TRP A 217 -1.56 8.98 17.22
N SER A 218 -1.20 8.04 16.34
CA SER A 218 -0.56 6.80 16.79
C SER A 218 0.89 7.06 17.20
N THR A 219 1.25 6.56 18.37
CA THR A 219 2.62 6.54 18.88
C THR A 219 3.26 5.18 18.63
N ASN A 220 4.56 5.18 18.32
CA ASN A 220 5.37 3.96 18.24
C ASN A 220 5.54 3.32 19.63
N PHE A 221 6.20 2.15 19.70
CA PHE A 221 6.41 1.44 20.96
C PHE A 221 7.17 2.28 22.02
N ALA A 222 7.99 3.23 21.59
CA ALA A 222 8.73 4.15 22.45
C ALA A 222 7.95 5.43 22.82
N GLY A 223 6.72 5.59 22.32
CA GLY A 223 5.87 6.74 22.62
C GLY A 223 6.04 7.94 21.67
N PHE A 224 6.88 7.84 20.63
CA PHE A 224 7.01 8.91 19.63
C PHE A 224 5.92 8.81 18.57
N TYR A 225 5.35 9.94 18.18
CA TYR A 225 4.36 10.00 17.10
C TYR A 225 5.00 9.54 15.78
N ASN A 226 4.25 8.76 15.00
CA ASN A 226 4.71 8.38 13.67
C ASN A 226 4.64 9.58 12.72
N ASP A 227 5.76 9.90 12.05
CA ASP A 227 5.81 10.98 11.07
C ASP A 227 4.70 10.86 10.02
N TYR A 228 3.99 11.95 9.81
CA TYR A 228 2.95 12.01 8.80
C TYR A 228 2.89 13.34 8.11
N ASP A 229 3.11 13.29 6.79
CA ASP A 229 2.91 14.40 5.90
C ASP A 229 1.90 13.98 4.82
N PRO A 230 0.76 14.69 4.64
CA PRO A 230 -0.22 14.37 3.62
C PRO A 230 0.36 14.43 2.20
N ARG A 231 1.34 15.30 1.93
CA ARG A 231 1.86 15.59 0.58
C ARG A 231 2.59 14.42 -0.07
N VAL A 232 3.10 13.50 0.75
CA VAL A 232 3.78 12.28 0.30
C VAL A 232 2.89 11.03 0.40
N ARG A 233 1.61 11.17 0.72
CA ARG A 233 0.69 10.04 0.82
C ARG A 233 0.16 9.63 -0.56
N PRO A 234 -0.08 8.33 -0.79
CA PRO A 234 -0.56 7.82 -2.08
C PRO A 234 -1.78 8.56 -2.61
N TRP A 235 -2.75 8.89 -1.75
CA TRP A 235 -3.96 9.60 -2.11
C TRP A 235 -3.72 11.05 -2.55
N TYR A 236 -2.78 11.75 -1.92
CA TYR A 236 -2.47 13.13 -2.26
C TYR A 236 -1.70 13.16 -3.58
N ILE A 237 -0.65 12.35 -3.70
CA ILE A 237 0.20 12.26 -4.89
C ILE A 237 -0.63 11.84 -6.11
N ALA A 238 -1.49 10.84 -5.97
CA ALA A 238 -2.30 10.36 -7.09
C ALA A 238 -3.24 11.47 -7.59
N ALA A 239 -3.79 12.28 -6.68
CA ALA A 239 -4.64 13.41 -7.05
C ALA A 239 -3.89 14.62 -7.59
N THR A 240 -2.62 14.86 -7.23
CA THR A 240 -1.93 16.10 -7.64
C THR A 240 -0.88 15.94 -8.72
N SER A 241 -0.18 14.81 -8.76
CA SER A 241 1.09 14.72 -9.50
C SER A 241 0.95 14.33 -10.97
N GLY A 242 -0.17 13.70 -11.37
CA GLY A 242 -0.38 13.16 -12.71
C GLY A 242 0.65 12.08 -13.14
N PRO A 243 0.44 11.44 -14.31
CA PRO A 243 1.40 10.49 -14.86
C PRO A 243 2.70 11.17 -15.30
N LYS A 244 3.85 10.58 -14.92
CA LYS A 244 5.19 11.14 -15.21
C LYS A 244 6.26 10.08 -15.42
N ASP A 245 7.25 10.43 -16.23
CA ASP A 245 8.45 9.65 -16.52
C ASP A 245 9.64 10.28 -15.77
N VAL A 246 10.18 9.58 -14.76
CA VAL A 246 11.22 10.11 -13.86
C VAL A 246 12.52 9.32 -13.99
N VAL A 247 13.62 10.02 -14.26
CA VAL A 247 14.97 9.43 -14.17
C VAL A 247 15.76 10.14 -13.07
N ILE A 248 16.23 9.36 -12.09
CA ILE A 248 17.03 9.89 -10.98
C ILE A 248 18.50 9.60 -11.26
N ILE A 249 19.33 10.64 -11.38
CA ILE A 249 20.77 10.53 -11.58
C ILE A 249 21.45 10.87 -10.25
N LEU A 250 22.12 9.86 -9.68
CA LEU A 250 22.96 10.00 -8.50
C LEU A 250 24.42 10.08 -8.92
N ASP A 251 25.10 11.13 -8.49
CA ASP A 251 26.55 11.15 -8.48
C ASP A 251 27.06 10.10 -7.47
N CYS A 252 27.75 9.09 -7.99
CA CYS A 252 28.24 7.96 -7.22
C CYS A 252 29.76 7.99 -7.05
N SER A 253 30.40 9.10 -7.42
CA SER A 253 31.84 9.28 -7.29
C SER A 253 32.32 9.21 -5.84
N LEU A 254 33.64 9.16 -5.64
CA LEU A 254 34.24 9.14 -4.31
C LEU A 254 34.13 10.47 -3.56
N SER A 255 33.93 11.60 -4.24
CA SER A 255 33.72 12.88 -3.55
C SER A 255 32.47 12.84 -2.67
N MET A 256 31.47 12.08 -3.09
CA MET A 256 30.21 11.91 -2.38
C MET A 256 30.29 11.04 -1.12
N ASP A 257 31.41 10.38 -0.83
CA ASP A 257 31.47 9.38 0.25
C ASP A 257 31.02 9.90 1.63
N GLY A 258 30.51 8.99 2.46
CA GLY A 258 29.98 9.30 3.78
C GLY A 258 28.61 9.97 3.76
N GLU A 259 28.49 11.09 4.47
CA GLU A 259 27.20 11.76 4.71
C GLU A 259 26.59 12.33 3.43
N LYS A 260 27.40 12.87 2.51
CA LYS A 260 26.92 13.46 1.25
C LYS A 260 26.13 12.42 0.42
N PHE A 261 26.65 11.19 0.32
CA PHE A 261 25.95 10.13 -0.40
C PHE A 261 24.69 9.66 0.33
N ASN A 262 24.65 9.71 1.67
CA ASN A 262 23.43 9.42 2.43
C ASN A 262 22.33 10.45 2.15
N ILE A 263 22.68 11.74 2.02
CA ILE A 263 21.75 12.80 1.61
C ILE A 263 21.24 12.52 0.18
N ALA A 264 22.14 12.21 -0.76
CA ALA A 264 21.78 11.88 -2.15
C ALA A 264 20.80 10.68 -2.23
N LYS A 265 21.06 9.63 -1.46
CA LYS A 265 20.15 8.48 -1.32
C LYS A 265 18.79 8.90 -0.74
N GLY A 266 18.79 9.80 0.24
CA GLY A 266 17.57 10.37 0.83
C GLY A 266 16.72 11.10 -0.21
N VAL A 267 17.35 11.94 -1.05
CA VAL A 267 16.68 12.62 -2.18
C VAL A 267 16.05 11.60 -3.13
N ALA A 268 16.81 10.58 -3.58
CA ALA A 268 16.28 9.57 -4.48
C ALA A 268 15.08 8.81 -3.89
N LYS A 269 15.15 8.42 -2.61
CA LYS A 269 14.03 7.76 -1.93
C LYS A 269 12.81 8.66 -1.78
N THR A 270 13.03 9.95 -1.49
CA THR A 270 11.96 10.94 -1.38
C THR A 270 11.22 11.09 -2.70
N VAL A 271 11.93 11.17 -3.82
CA VAL A 271 11.32 11.18 -5.18
C VAL A 271 10.59 9.86 -5.47
N ILE A 272 11.16 8.70 -5.12
CA ILE A 272 10.48 7.42 -5.36
C ILE A 272 9.17 7.31 -4.55
N ASN A 273 9.11 7.94 -3.37
CA ASN A 273 7.89 7.99 -2.57
C ASN A 273 6.77 8.80 -3.24
N THR A 274 7.09 9.73 -4.16
CA THR A 274 6.12 10.56 -4.88
C THR A 274 5.60 9.94 -6.18
N LEU A 275 5.91 8.67 -6.42
CA LEU A 275 5.51 7.96 -7.64
C LEU A 275 4.30 7.06 -7.40
N THR A 276 3.50 6.80 -8.42
CA THR A 276 2.35 5.89 -8.39
C THR A 276 2.46 4.85 -9.50
N LYS A 277 1.52 3.88 -9.56
CA LYS A 277 1.52 2.88 -10.64
C LYS A 277 1.41 3.50 -12.04
N GLN A 278 0.94 4.74 -12.17
CA GLN A 278 0.82 5.43 -13.45
C GLN A 278 2.16 5.99 -13.96
N ASP A 279 3.19 6.00 -13.11
CA ASP A 279 4.48 6.60 -13.40
C ASP A 279 5.51 5.57 -13.88
N TYR A 280 6.56 6.04 -14.53
CA TYR A 280 7.73 5.24 -14.87
C TYR A 280 8.98 5.80 -14.20
N VAL A 281 9.85 4.92 -13.71
CA VAL A 281 11.05 5.33 -12.96
C VAL A 281 12.24 4.42 -13.16
N ASN A 282 13.39 5.04 -13.39
CA ASN A 282 14.71 4.42 -13.33
C ASN A 282 15.69 5.28 -12.52
N VAL A 283 16.71 4.64 -11.95
CA VAL A 283 17.76 5.30 -11.17
C VAL A 283 19.12 4.96 -11.79
N ILE A 284 19.94 5.97 -12.00
CA ILE A 284 21.29 5.87 -12.59
C ILE A 284 22.31 6.25 -11.54
N CYS A 285 23.32 5.40 -11.38
CA CYS A 285 24.49 5.67 -10.58
C CYS A 285 25.63 6.06 -11.54
N ALA A 286 25.91 7.36 -11.62
CA ALA A 286 26.90 7.94 -12.54
C ALA A 286 28.29 7.88 -11.91
N ARG A 287 29.15 7.04 -12.48
CA ARG A 287 30.55 6.90 -12.08
C ARG A 287 31.40 6.19 -13.14
N ALA A 288 32.72 6.37 -13.08
CA ALA A 288 33.69 5.69 -13.92
C ALA A 288 34.84 5.05 -13.12
N SER A 289 35.57 4.17 -13.80
CA SER A 289 36.78 3.54 -13.28
C SER A 289 37.88 4.57 -13.08
N HIS A 290 38.73 4.37 -12.07
CA HIS A 290 39.83 5.29 -11.76
C HIS A 290 41.06 4.54 -11.25
N TRP A 291 42.21 5.18 -11.35
CA TRP A 291 43.44 4.75 -10.71
C TRP A 291 43.58 5.45 -9.35
N ASN A 292 44.10 4.76 -8.34
CA ASN A 292 44.44 5.40 -7.07
C ASN A 292 45.87 5.98 -7.07
N SER A 293 46.24 6.66 -5.99
CA SER A 293 47.58 7.22 -5.77
C SER A 293 48.72 6.20 -5.76
N VAL A 294 48.42 4.89 -5.74
CA VAL A 294 49.39 3.79 -5.73
C VAL A 294 49.36 3.00 -7.06
N GLY A 295 48.65 3.50 -8.08
CA GLY A 295 48.63 2.87 -9.40
C GLY A 295 47.81 1.59 -9.50
N LYS A 296 46.86 1.37 -8.58
CA LYS A 296 45.88 0.29 -8.68
C LYS A 296 44.62 0.81 -9.36
N LEU A 297 44.23 0.15 -10.45
CA LEU A 297 42.96 0.41 -11.14
C LEU A 297 41.78 -0.13 -10.30
N ARG A 298 40.74 0.68 -10.17
CA ARG A 298 39.46 0.31 -9.56
C ARG A 298 38.37 0.35 -10.62
N HIS A 299 37.72 -0.80 -10.80
CA HIS A 299 36.68 -0.96 -11.81
C HIS A 299 35.33 -0.46 -11.31
N TYR A 300 34.79 0.52 -12.02
CA TYR A 300 33.45 1.07 -11.87
C TYR A 300 32.89 1.43 -13.24
N GLY A 301 31.57 1.44 -13.35
CA GLY A 301 30.87 1.87 -14.53
C GLY A 301 29.54 2.53 -14.15
N THR A 302 29.02 3.32 -15.07
CA THR A 302 27.70 3.93 -14.93
C THR A 302 26.64 2.86 -15.14
N THR A 303 25.74 2.72 -14.17
CA THR A 303 24.76 1.62 -14.16
C THR A 303 23.35 2.12 -13.86
N VAL A 304 22.37 1.57 -14.58
CA VAL A 304 20.95 1.70 -14.25
C VAL A 304 20.60 0.64 -13.20
N LEU A 305 20.01 1.04 -12.08
CA LEU A 305 19.67 0.14 -10.96
C LEU A 305 18.39 -0.67 -11.21
N SER A 306 17.68 -0.41 -12.31
CA SER A 306 16.43 -1.07 -12.67
C SER A 306 16.63 -2.51 -13.15
N CYS A 307 15.55 -3.29 -13.20
CA CYS A 307 15.55 -4.63 -13.79
C CYS A 307 15.71 -4.61 -15.31
N GLN A 308 15.35 -3.50 -15.96
CA GLN A 308 15.56 -3.26 -17.38
C GLN A 308 16.53 -2.09 -17.57
N GLN A 309 17.67 -2.34 -18.23
CA GLN A 309 18.73 -1.34 -18.37
C GLN A 309 18.46 -0.31 -19.47
N GLU A 310 17.71 -0.70 -20.51
CA GLU A 310 17.50 0.11 -21.72
C GLU A 310 16.07 0.65 -21.85
N LYS A 311 15.19 0.33 -20.88
CA LYS A 311 13.79 0.72 -20.92
C LYS A 311 13.34 1.29 -19.58
N MET A 312 12.39 2.22 -19.66
CA MET A 312 11.68 2.70 -18.49
C MET A 312 10.81 1.61 -17.89
N VAL A 313 10.75 1.55 -16.56
CA VAL A 313 9.97 0.55 -15.82
C VAL A 313 8.90 1.24 -14.99
N GLN A 314 7.70 0.71 -15.02
CA GLN A 314 6.55 1.24 -14.28
C GLN A 314 6.82 1.22 -12.76
N ALA A 315 6.42 2.28 -12.06
CA ALA A 315 6.65 2.47 -10.63
C ALA A 315 5.64 1.68 -9.76
N THR A 316 5.54 0.37 -10.00
CA THR A 316 4.75 -0.55 -9.16
C THR A 316 5.27 -0.58 -7.72
N ILE A 317 4.45 -1.06 -6.77
CA ILE A 317 4.87 -1.20 -5.36
C ILE A 317 6.13 -2.06 -5.25
N ALA A 318 6.18 -3.18 -5.99
CA ALA A 318 7.34 -4.07 -6.03
C ALA A 318 8.59 -3.38 -6.59
N HIS A 319 8.47 -2.67 -7.73
CA HIS A 319 9.61 -1.98 -8.35
C HIS A 319 10.16 -0.85 -7.48
N ARG A 320 9.28 -0.04 -6.88
CA ARG A 320 9.70 1.03 -5.94
C ARG A 320 10.43 0.45 -4.71
N LYS A 321 9.99 -0.71 -4.19
CA LYS A 321 10.65 -1.39 -3.07
C LYS A 321 12.05 -1.88 -3.48
N ASP A 322 12.18 -2.54 -4.62
CA ASP A 322 13.46 -3.00 -5.17
C ASP A 322 14.45 -1.83 -5.36
N LEU A 323 14.01 -0.73 -5.97
CA LEU A 323 14.85 0.46 -6.16
C LEU A 323 15.35 1.04 -4.84
N LYS A 324 14.47 1.17 -3.83
CA LYS A 324 14.86 1.68 -2.50
C LYS A 324 15.91 0.80 -1.83
N GLU A 325 15.77 -0.53 -1.93
CA GLU A 325 16.74 -1.48 -1.39
C GLU A 325 18.09 -1.39 -2.11
N LYS A 326 18.08 -1.28 -3.44
CA LYS A 326 19.30 -1.09 -4.24
C LYS A 326 19.98 0.24 -3.93
N ILE A 327 19.25 1.34 -3.84
CA ILE A 327 19.77 2.65 -3.44
C ILE A 327 20.43 2.58 -2.06
N GLN A 328 19.80 1.89 -1.10
CA GLN A 328 20.38 1.74 0.24
C GLN A 328 21.73 1.04 0.21
N LYS A 329 21.85 -0.03 -0.59
CA LYS A 329 23.07 -0.86 -0.73
C LYS A 329 24.18 -0.19 -1.54
N LEU A 330 23.89 0.85 -2.32
CA LEU A 330 24.90 1.56 -3.09
C LEU A 330 26.01 2.13 -2.20
N LYS A 331 27.22 2.19 -2.76
CA LYS A 331 28.37 2.85 -2.14
C LYS A 331 29.01 3.81 -3.13
N ALA A 332 29.41 4.98 -2.63
CA ALA A 332 30.26 5.92 -3.34
C ALA A 332 31.57 5.22 -3.74
N GLY A 333 32.08 5.53 -4.92
CA GLY A 333 33.17 4.81 -5.54
C GLY A 333 33.37 5.21 -6.98
N GLY A 334 34.61 5.38 -7.41
CA GLY A 334 34.89 5.79 -8.78
C GLY A 334 35.02 7.30 -8.94
N THR A 335 35.02 7.70 -10.20
CA THR A 335 35.11 9.09 -10.65
C THR A 335 33.77 9.61 -11.16
N SER A 336 33.52 10.92 -11.10
CA SER A 336 32.28 11.53 -11.60
C SER A 336 32.12 11.37 -13.12
N GLU A 337 31.12 10.61 -13.58
CA GLU A 337 30.85 10.36 -15.01
C GLU A 337 29.43 10.79 -15.38
N LEU A 338 29.15 12.09 -15.18
CA LEU A 338 27.82 12.66 -15.39
C LEU A 338 27.41 12.69 -16.85
N ARG A 339 28.35 12.89 -17.80
CA ARG A 339 28.04 12.90 -19.23
C ARG A 339 27.35 11.60 -19.63
N ARG A 340 27.95 10.45 -19.29
CA ARG A 340 27.34 9.15 -19.59
C ARG A 340 26.03 8.94 -18.83
N GLY A 341 25.96 9.39 -17.57
CA GLY A 341 24.74 9.33 -16.78
C GLY A 341 23.55 10.04 -17.44
N PHE A 342 23.77 11.26 -17.95
CA PHE A 342 22.74 12.01 -18.67
C PHE A 342 22.43 11.41 -20.04
N GLU A 343 23.43 10.93 -20.80
CA GLU A 343 23.17 10.21 -22.06
C GLU A 343 22.21 9.03 -21.84
N MET A 344 22.50 8.19 -20.84
CA MET A 344 21.64 7.06 -20.50
C MET A 344 20.26 7.51 -20.01
N ALA A 345 20.16 8.63 -19.29
CA ALA A 345 18.87 9.18 -18.87
C ALA A 345 17.99 9.58 -20.07
N TYR A 346 18.57 10.25 -21.05
CA TYR A 346 17.83 10.63 -22.27
C TYR A 346 17.51 9.42 -23.15
N ASP A 347 18.41 8.45 -23.24
CA ASP A 347 18.14 7.20 -23.97
C ASP A 347 16.97 6.44 -23.32
N LEU A 348 16.90 6.40 -21.99
CA LEU A 348 15.75 5.87 -21.24
C LEU A 348 14.47 6.67 -21.48
N LEU A 349 14.51 8.00 -21.42
CA LEU A 349 13.34 8.86 -21.67
C LEU A 349 12.84 8.79 -23.13
N ASN A 350 13.69 8.37 -24.06
CA ASN A 350 13.30 8.11 -25.45
C ASN A 350 12.78 6.66 -25.67
N SER A 351 12.97 5.77 -24.70
CA SER A 351 12.52 4.38 -24.77
C SER A 351 11.00 4.24 -24.64
N LYS A 352 10.47 3.07 -25.02
CA LYS A 352 9.08 2.65 -24.77
C LYS A 352 9.09 1.33 -23.98
N PRO A 353 8.15 1.12 -23.04
CA PRO A 353 6.99 1.96 -22.69
C PRO A 353 7.34 3.17 -21.82
N ARG A 354 6.56 4.25 -21.90
CA ARG A 354 6.59 5.43 -21.02
C ARG A 354 5.24 6.15 -21.06
N THR A 355 4.97 7.05 -20.11
CA THR A 355 3.73 7.87 -20.13
C THR A 355 3.73 8.87 -21.29
N GLY A 356 4.86 9.52 -21.55
CA GLY A 356 4.94 10.62 -22.53
C GLY A 356 4.23 11.90 -22.11
N CYS A 357 3.68 11.97 -20.89
CA CYS A 357 2.98 13.16 -20.37
C CYS A 357 3.96 14.20 -19.85
N GLN A 358 4.94 13.77 -19.04
CA GLN A 358 5.97 14.62 -18.47
C GLN A 358 7.28 13.86 -18.32
N SER A 359 8.38 14.51 -18.66
CA SER A 359 9.73 13.97 -18.50
C SER A 359 10.44 14.76 -17.39
N ILE A 360 10.89 14.07 -16.35
CA ILE A 360 11.57 14.69 -15.19
C ILE A 360 12.91 13.99 -14.96
N ILE A 361 13.97 14.79 -14.82
CA ILE A 361 15.26 14.31 -14.34
C ILE A 361 15.50 14.91 -12.96
N VAL A 362 15.79 14.06 -11.99
CA VAL A 362 16.26 14.51 -10.67
C VAL A 362 17.74 14.18 -10.57
N PHE A 363 18.55 15.20 -10.30
CA PHE A 363 19.99 15.11 -10.28
C PHE A 363 20.53 15.50 -8.90
N ALA A 364 21.35 14.64 -8.30
CA ALA A 364 21.99 14.89 -7.01
C ALA A 364 23.51 14.71 -7.11
N THR A 365 24.27 15.74 -6.74
CA THR A 365 25.75 15.79 -6.82
C THR A 365 26.30 16.73 -5.74
N ASP A 366 27.60 16.67 -5.49
CA ASP A 366 28.33 17.69 -4.75
C ASP A 366 28.98 18.74 -5.67
N GLY A 367 28.86 18.58 -7.00
CA GLY A 367 29.20 19.58 -8.01
C GLY A 367 30.71 19.86 -8.17
N LEU A 368 31.56 19.22 -7.37
CA LEU A 368 33.00 19.41 -7.39
C LEU A 368 33.59 18.95 -8.72
N ASP A 369 34.47 19.75 -9.31
CA ASP A 369 35.15 19.42 -10.56
C ASP A 369 36.28 18.39 -10.39
N THR A 370 36.51 17.89 -9.17
CA THR A 370 37.47 16.82 -8.84
C THR A 370 36.90 15.89 -7.78
N ASP A 371 37.30 14.61 -7.80
CA ASP A 371 36.88 13.63 -6.78
C ASP A 371 37.90 13.45 -5.63
N GLY A 372 38.76 14.45 -5.43
CA GLY A 372 39.81 14.45 -4.41
C GLY A 372 41.21 14.06 -4.92
N GLU A 373 42.21 14.37 -4.10
CA GLU A 373 43.63 14.26 -4.44
C GLU A 373 44.18 12.83 -4.48
N SER A 374 43.40 11.81 -4.13
CA SER A 374 43.81 10.39 -4.24
C SER A 374 43.37 9.73 -5.55
N ILE A 375 42.50 10.40 -6.31
CA ILE A 375 41.83 9.85 -7.49
C ILE A 375 42.53 10.29 -8.76
N ARG A 376 42.78 9.36 -9.68
CA ARG A 376 43.55 9.57 -10.90
C ARG A 376 42.81 9.06 -12.14
N CYS A 377 42.84 9.86 -13.19
CA CYS A 377 42.17 9.57 -14.47
C CYS A 377 43.07 8.85 -15.47
N GLY A 378 44.35 8.69 -15.13
CA GLY A 378 45.31 7.93 -15.93
C GLY A 378 46.26 7.12 -15.06
N PRO A 379 46.92 6.10 -15.62
CA PRO A 379 47.96 5.38 -14.92
C PRO A 379 49.12 6.32 -14.61
N GLY A 380 49.68 6.20 -13.42
CA GLY A 380 51.00 6.75 -13.10
C GLY A 380 52.12 5.85 -13.62
N TYR A 381 53.36 6.23 -13.34
CA TYR A 381 54.55 5.53 -13.83
C TYR A 381 55.61 5.43 -12.73
N TYR A 382 56.48 4.42 -12.84
CA TYR A 382 57.59 4.22 -11.90
C TYR A 382 58.83 4.98 -12.36
N THR A 383 59.44 5.72 -11.43
CA THR A 383 60.75 6.36 -11.60
C THR A 383 61.79 5.71 -10.69
N ARG A 384 63.07 6.05 -10.86
CA ARG A 384 64.14 5.58 -9.95
C ARG A 384 63.92 6.00 -8.49
N SER A 385 63.15 7.05 -8.25
CA SER A 385 62.88 7.61 -6.91
C SER A 385 61.53 7.18 -6.32
N GLY A 386 60.75 6.35 -7.03
CA GLY A 386 59.44 5.87 -6.57
C GLY A 386 58.32 6.00 -7.63
N TYR A 387 57.11 5.65 -7.22
CA TYR A 387 55.90 5.74 -8.05
C TYR A 387 55.42 7.20 -8.16
N VAL A 388 55.24 7.69 -9.38
CA VAL A 388 54.63 8.99 -9.66
C VAL A 388 53.17 8.75 -10.05
N PRO A 389 52.20 9.21 -9.24
CA PRO A 389 50.78 9.07 -9.56
C PRO A 389 50.43 9.75 -10.89
N GLY A 390 49.39 9.25 -11.55
CA GLY A 390 48.86 9.86 -12.78
C GLY A 390 48.27 11.28 -12.56
N PRO A 391 47.55 11.81 -13.55
CA PRO A 391 46.87 13.10 -13.42
C PRO A 391 45.61 12.98 -12.55
N VAL A 392 45.36 14.00 -11.71
CA VAL A 392 44.09 14.16 -10.98
C VAL A 392 42.95 14.36 -11.97
N CYS A 393 41.80 13.75 -11.70
CA CYS A 393 40.61 13.92 -12.51
C CYS A 393 40.07 15.35 -12.39
N ARG A 394 39.91 16.03 -13.53
CA ARG A 394 39.25 17.34 -13.63
C ARG A 394 38.12 17.28 -14.65
N TYR A 395 36.92 17.63 -14.22
CA TYR A 395 35.72 17.52 -15.05
C TYR A 395 35.40 18.84 -15.74
N ASN A 396 35.19 18.76 -17.06
CA ASN A 396 34.72 19.90 -17.85
C ASN A 396 33.20 19.83 -18.01
N TRP A 397 32.51 20.55 -17.12
CA TRP A 397 31.04 20.60 -17.07
C TRP A 397 30.39 21.19 -18.33
N THR A 398 31.10 22.00 -19.11
CA THR A 398 30.61 22.56 -20.37
C THR A 398 30.35 21.47 -21.42
N LYS A 399 31.14 20.39 -21.42
CA LYS A 399 30.89 19.25 -22.31
C LYS A 399 29.60 18.52 -21.94
N VAL A 400 29.40 18.28 -20.65
CA VAL A 400 28.17 17.65 -20.12
C VAL A 400 26.96 18.48 -20.52
N TRP A 401 27.02 19.79 -20.29
CA TRP A 401 26.00 20.75 -20.70
C TRP A 401 25.61 20.63 -22.18
N SER A 402 26.60 20.71 -23.07
CA SER A 402 26.36 20.70 -24.51
C SER A 402 25.71 19.40 -25.00
N THR A 403 26.03 18.27 -24.37
CA THR A 403 25.41 16.98 -24.66
C THR A 403 23.95 16.97 -24.22
N ILE A 404 23.65 17.49 -23.03
CA ILE A 404 22.29 17.58 -22.48
C ILE A 404 21.41 18.46 -23.36
N ASP A 405 21.85 19.67 -23.70
CA ASP A 405 21.10 20.61 -24.56
C ASP A 405 20.75 20.01 -25.92
N LYS A 406 21.64 19.17 -26.47
CA LYS A 406 21.39 18.46 -27.72
C LYS A 406 20.34 17.37 -27.53
N LYS A 407 20.53 16.49 -26.55
CA LYS A 407 19.66 15.34 -26.27
C LYS A 407 18.25 15.76 -25.83
N ASP A 408 18.12 16.86 -25.09
CA ASP A 408 16.82 17.36 -24.63
C ASP A 408 15.91 17.77 -25.79
N LYS A 409 16.49 18.29 -26.88
CA LYS A 409 15.75 18.63 -28.10
C LYS A 409 15.27 17.40 -28.89
N GLU A 410 15.84 16.24 -28.65
CA GLU A 410 15.49 14.98 -29.33
C GLU A 410 14.28 14.29 -28.67
N ILE A 411 13.85 14.72 -27.48
CA ILE A 411 12.73 14.11 -26.75
C ILE A 411 11.51 15.03 -26.65
N ALA A 412 10.32 14.44 -26.63
CA ALA A 412 9.05 15.13 -26.42
C ALA A 412 8.20 14.41 -25.37
N PRO A 413 7.75 15.06 -24.28
CA PRO A 413 8.13 16.41 -23.87
C PRO A 413 9.59 16.45 -23.40
N GLN A 414 10.22 17.60 -23.62
CA GLN A 414 11.53 17.94 -23.06
C GLN A 414 11.58 17.73 -21.55
N ALA A 415 12.74 17.31 -21.04
CA ALA A 415 12.91 16.98 -19.64
C ALA A 415 13.00 18.25 -18.78
N ARG A 416 12.37 18.18 -17.60
CA ARG A 416 12.55 19.17 -16.53
C ARG A 416 13.59 18.67 -15.55
N ILE A 417 14.65 19.45 -15.29
CA ILE A 417 15.79 19.00 -14.47
C ILE A 417 15.80 19.65 -13.08
N PHE A 418 15.52 18.88 -12.04
CA PHE A 418 15.67 19.31 -10.65
C PHE A 418 17.07 18.93 -10.17
N SER A 419 17.86 19.92 -9.76
CA SER A 419 19.25 19.72 -9.32
C SER A 419 19.40 19.98 -7.83
N TYR A 420 19.98 19.02 -7.13
CA TYR A 420 20.24 19.06 -5.69
C TYR A 420 21.74 19.02 -5.43
N LEU A 421 22.30 20.14 -4.96
CA LEU A 421 23.71 20.25 -4.59
C LEU A 421 23.87 19.91 -3.11
N ILE A 422 24.82 19.03 -2.79
CA ILE A 422 24.95 18.49 -1.44
C ILE A 422 26.21 19.05 -0.76
N LYS A 423 26.00 19.81 0.32
CA LYS A 423 27.00 20.44 1.21
C LYS A 423 28.00 21.43 0.61
N GLU A 424 28.42 21.25 -0.63
CA GLU A 424 29.51 22.02 -1.24
C GLU A 424 29.08 23.37 -1.83
N ASP A 425 30.07 24.21 -2.16
CA ASP A 425 29.90 25.53 -2.78
C ASP A 425 30.13 25.50 -4.31
N ALA A 426 29.60 24.47 -4.99
CA ALA A 426 29.76 24.25 -6.43
C ALA A 426 28.46 24.46 -7.22
N GLU A 427 27.85 25.64 -7.06
CA GLU A 427 26.49 25.93 -7.53
C GLU A 427 26.39 26.17 -9.04
N VAL A 428 27.49 26.57 -9.69
CA VAL A 428 27.49 27.08 -11.07
C VAL A 428 26.94 26.08 -12.07
N PHE A 429 27.42 24.83 -12.06
CA PHE A 429 26.96 23.79 -12.98
C PHE A 429 25.52 23.33 -12.70
N PRO A 430 25.19 22.78 -11.51
CA PRO A 430 23.84 22.28 -11.22
C PRO A 430 22.78 23.40 -11.25
N GLY A 431 23.13 24.61 -10.83
CA GLY A 431 22.25 25.77 -10.84
C GLY A 431 21.88 26.20 -12.27
N LYS A 432 22.89 26.36 -13.13
CA LYS A 432 22.64 26.67 -14.55
C LYS A 432 21.79 25.57 -15.19
N LEU A 433 22.06 24.30 -14.85
CA LEU A 433 21.42 23.15 -15.50
C LEU A 433 19.93 23.10 -15.20
N ALA A 434 19.57 23.27 -13.92
CA ALA A 434 18.17 23.36 -13.55
C ALA A 434 17.48 24.56 -14.22
N CYS A 435 18.12 25.72 -14.26
CA CYS A 435 17.52 26.94 -14.81
C CYS A 435 17.19 26.82 -16.31
N THR A 436 18.11 26.29 -17.12
CA THR A 436 17.89 26.15 -18.58
C THR A 436 16.82 25.13 -18.92
N HIS A 437 16.71 24.05 -18.14
CA HIS A 437 15.72 22.99 -18.38
C HIS A 437 14.46 23.16 -17.53
N ARG A 438 14.07 24.41 -17.23
CA ARG A 438 12.82 24.79 -16.53
C ARG A 438 12.64 24.09 -15.16
N GLY A 439 13.70 23.61 -14.54
CA GLY A 439 13.61 22.96 -13.24
C GLY A 439 13.89 23.92 -12.09
N SER A 440 14.39 23.36 -11.00
CA SER A 440 14.77 24.13 -9.82
C SER A 440 16.07 23.59 -9.24
N PHE A 441 16.86 24.51 -8.68
CA PHE A 441 18.11 24.23 -8.01
C PHE A 441 17.92 24.46 -6.51
N VAL A 442 18.35 23.48 -5.71
CA VAL A 442 18.34 23.58 -4.25
C VAL A 442 19.67 23.05 -3.71
N LYS A 443 20.27 23.79 -2.79
CA LYS A 443 21.41 23.35 -2.01
C LYS A 443 20.93 22.70 -0.71
N LEU A 444 21.38 21.47 -0.46
CA LEU A 444 21.03 20.67 0.71
C LEU A 444 22.24 20.61 1.65
N SER A 445 22.07 21.16 2.85
CA SER A 445 23.09 21.11 3.91
C SER A 445 22.95 19.86 4.79
N THR A 446 21.72 19.35 4.96
CA THR A 446 21.40 18.17 5.76
C THR A 446 20.48 17.22 5.01
N GLY A 447 20.47 15.94 5.44
CA GLY A 447 19.54 14.91 4.94
C GLY A 447 18.22 14.86 5.69
N GLU A 448 17.99 15.79 6.59
CA GLU A 448 16.77 15.90 7.39
C GLU A 448 15.79 16.86 6.71
N ASN A 449 14.49 16.72 6.95
CA ASN A 449 13.47 17.60 6.40
C ASN A 449 13.52 17.74 4.87
N LEU A 450 13.85 16.65 4.16
CA LEU A 450 14.00 16.68 2.71
C LEU A 450 12.71 17.07 1.99
N ILE A 451 11.54 16.73 2.55
CA ILE A 451 10.26 17.11 1.94
C ILE A 451 10.12 18.64 1.95
N PHE A 452 10.44 19.28 3.08
CA PHE A 452 10.47 20.73 3.18
C PHE A 452 11.55 21.38 2.31
N GLN A 453 12.79 20.88 2.34
CA GLN A 453 13.88 21.43 1.52
C GLN A 453 13.61 21.29 0.01
N MET A 454 12.95 20.21 -0.41
CA MET A 454 12.57 19.95 -1.80
C MET A 454 11.22 20.59 -2.19
N ARG A 455 10.76 21.63 -1.47
CA ARG A 455 9.46 22.27 -1.70
C ARG A 455 9.20 22.62 -3.16
N ASN A 456 10.19 23.11 -3.91
CA ASN A 456 10.03 23.48 -5.32
C ASN A 456 9.59 22.30 -6.21
N TYR A 457 10.05 21.09 -5.88
CA TYR A 457 9.62 19.87 -6.57
C TYR A 457 8.16 19.52 -6.25
N PHE A 458 7.77 19.58 -4.98
CA PHE A 458 6.39 19.32 -4.55
C PHE A 458 5.41 20.39 -5.04
N ASP A 459 5.82 21.66 -5.03
CA ASP A 459 5.02 22.77 -5.58
C ASP A 459 4.83 22.58 -7.09
N PHE A 460 5.87 22.16 -7.83
CA PHE A 460 5.73 21.77 -9.22
C PHE A 460 4.73 20.61 -9.39
N LEU A 461 4.85 19.53 -8.61
CA LEU A 461 3.88 18.42 -8.67
C LEU A 461 2.47 18.90 -8.39
N SER A 462 2.27 19.79 -7.40
CA SER A 462 0.95 20.32 -7.04
C SER A 462 0.34 21.20 -8.13
N SER A 463 1.16 21.83 -8.97
CA SER A 463 0.69 22.64 -10.10
C SER A 463 0.08 21.81 -11.23
N ILE A 464 0.43 20.53 -11.31
CA ILE A 464 -0.10 19.56 -12.27
C ILE A 464 -1.55 19.19 -11.93
N ALA A 465 -1.97 19.41 -10.67
CA ALA A 465 -3.32 19.11 -10.18
C ALA A 465 -4.43 19.78 -11.00
N LYS A 466 -4.12 20.84 -11.76
CA LYS A 466 -5.03 21.48 -12.72
C LYS A 466 -5.53 20.52 -13.81
N SER A 467 -4.73 19.52 -14.16
CA SER A 467 -4.99 18.56 -15.23
C SER A 467 -5.46 17.19 -14.73
N THR A 468 -5.57 17.00 -13.41
CA THR A 468 -5.90 15.72 -12.80
C THR A 468 -7.38 15.64 -12.46
N GLU A 469 -8.01 14.54 -12.87
CA GLU A 469 -9.40 14.25 -12.52
C GLU A 469 -9.51 13.52 -11.17
N PRO A 470 -10.67 13.60 -10.49
CA PRO A 470 -11.00 12.78 -9.35
C PRO A 470 -10.81 11.28 -9.62
N LEU A 471 -10.07 10.57 -8.75
CA LEU A 471 -9.75 9.16 -8.99
C LEU A 471 -9.83 8.30 -7.73
N TRP A 472 -9.92 6.99 -7.93
CA TRP A 472 -9.66 6.00 -6.90
C TRP A 472 -8.17 5.66 -6.88
N THR A 473 -7.56 5.70 -5.70
CA THR A 473 -6.17 5.26 -5.55
C THR A 473 -6.06 3.76 -5.75
N SER A 474 -4.85 3.30 -6.11
CA SER A 474 -4.50 1.89 -5.89
C SER A 474 -4.58 1.54 -4.40
N PRO A 475 -4.90 0.29 -4.03
CA PRO A 475 -4.94 -0.12 -2.63
C PRO A 475 -3.60 0.12 -1.93
N TYR A 476 -3.66 0.68 -0.73
CA TYR A 476 -2.50 0.96 0.12
C TYR A 476 -2.87 0.77 1.60
N ILE A 477 -1.86 0.65 2.46
CA ILE A 477 -2.10 0.55 3.90
C ILE A 477 -2.39 1.93 4.49
N ASP A 478 -3.49 1.99 5.24
CA ASP A 478 -3.84 3.14 6.05
C ASP A 478 -2.77 3.46 7.09
N ALA A 479 -2.28 4.70 7.08
CA ALA A 479 -1.38 5.21 8.11
C ALA A 479 -2.07 5.31 9.49
N TRP A 480 -3.40 5.26 9.53
CA TRP A 480 -4.22 5.44 10.73
C TRP A 480 -4.76 4.12 11.32
N GLY A 481 -4.37 2.97 10.76
CA GLY A 481 -4.59 1.66 11.38
C GLY A 481 -5.87 0.93 11.01
N LEU A 482 -6.62 1.35 9.98
CA LEU A 482 -7.77 0.57 9.50
C LEU A 482 -7.39 -0.67 8.68
N GLY A 483 -6.15 -0.72 8.16
CA GLY A 483 -5.67 -1.77 7.26
C GLY A 483 -5.64 -1.28 5.82
N ILE A 484 -5.80 -2.17 4.85
CA ILE A 484 -5.79 -1.79 3.43
C ILE A 484 -7.05 -1.02 3.08
N MET A 485 -6.89 0.03 2.28
CA MET A 485 -7.97 0.85 1.77
C MET A 485 -7.68 1.38 0.38
N VAL A 486 -8.74 1.87 -0.25
CA VAL A 486 -8.69 2.74 -1.43
C VAL A 486 -9.34 4.06 -1.06
N THR A 487 -8.79 5.15 -1.57
CA THR A 487 -9.30 6.50 -1.32
C THR A 487 -9.85 7.07 -2.61
N TYR A 488 -11.03 7.68 -2.56
CA TYR A 488 -11.47 8.56 -3.64
C TYR A 488 -10.89 9.95 -3.38
N ALA A 489 -9.90 10.32 -4.17
CA ALA A 489 -9.12 11.53 -3.98
C ALA A 489 -9.54 12.59 -5.02
N ILE A 490 -9.80 13.80 -4.54
CA ILE A 490 -10.23 14.94 -5.35
C ILE A 490 -9.25 16.10 -5.15
N PRO A 491 -8.50 16.52 -6.19
CA PRO A 491 -7.74 17.76 -6.13
C PRO A 491 -8.72 18.94 -6.09
N VAL A 492 -8.57 19.82 -5.11
CA VAL A 492 -9.41 21.01 -4.96
C VAL A 492 -8.66 22.22 -5.49
N LEU A 493 -9.26 22.90 -6.46
CA LEU A 493 -8.71 24.10 -7.08
C LEU A 493 -9.59 25.31 -6.71
N SER A 494 -8.97 26.45 -6.45
CA SER A 494 -9.67 27.73 -6.35
C SER A 494 -10.24 28.14 -7.72
N LYS A 495 -11.20 29.07 -7.75
CA LYS A 495 -11.72 29.66 -9.00
C LYS A 495 -10.60 30.24 -9.89
N ASP A 496 -9.52 30.73 -9.29
CA ASP A 496 -8.36 31.27 -10.02
C ASP A 496 -7.38 30.17 -10.49
N GLY A 497 -7.72 28.90 -10.29
CA GLY A 497 -6.92 27.74 -10.68
C GLY A 497 -5.79 27.40 -9.70
N LYS A 498 -5.67 28.07 -8.55
CA LYS A 498 -4.65 27.71 -7.54
C LYS A 498 -5.03 26.40 -6.84
N THR A 499 -4.08 25.48 -6.68
CA THR A 499 -4.28 24.24 -5.91
C THR A 499 -4.44 24.56 -4.42
N ILE A 500 -5.60 24.22 -3.85
CA ILE A 500 -5.92 24.44 -2.42
C ILE A 500 -5.48 23.24 -1.58
N GLY A 501 -5.54 22.04 -2.16
CA GLY A 501 -5.20 20.79 -1.49
C GLY A 501 -5.96 19.61 -2.10
N VAL A 502 -6.07 18.53 -1.33
CA VAL A 502 -6.75 17.31 -1.77
C VAL A 502 -7.74 16.86 -0.71
N VAL A 503 -8.94 16.51 -1.14
CA VAL A 503 -9.95 15.86 -0.31
C VAL A 503 -9.90 14.36 -0.55
N GLY A 504 -9.97 13.57 0.53
CA GLY A 504 -10.02 12.11 0.48
C GLY A 504 -11.19 11.56 1.27
N VAL A 505 -11.81 10.51 0.74
CA VAL A 505 -12.78 9.68 1.46
C VAL A 505 -12.43 8.21 1.24
N ASP A 506 -12.32 7.46 2.34
CA ASP A 506 -11.81 6.09 2.30
C ASP A 506 -12.91 5.04 2.16
N ALA A 507 -12.57 4.00 1.41
CA ALA A 507 -13.24 2.72 1.39
C ALA A 507 -12.23 1.64 1.78
N THR A 508 -12.42 1.05 2.97
CA THR A 508 -11.54 -0.03 3.44
C THR A 508 -11.78 -1.30 2.63
N LEU A 509 -10.72 -2.05 2.36
CA LEU A 509 -10.82 -3.32 1.65
C LEU A 509 -11.65 -4.34 2.45
N ASP A 510 -11.55 -4.34 3.78
CA ASP A 510 -12.44 -5.11 4.68
C ASP A 510 -13.94 -4.84 4.40
N GLN A 511 -14.35 -3.60 4.17
CA GLN A 511 -15.75 -3.33 3.80
C GLN A 511 -16.13 -3.97 2.46
N ILE A 512 -15.26 -3.84 1.46
CA ILE A 512 -15.49 -4.40 0.12
C ILE A 512 -15.54 -5.94 0.20
N GLU A 513 -14.60 -6.55 0.92
CA GLU A 513 -14.58 -7.98 1.22
C GLU A 513 -15.88 -8.43 1.87
N ASN A 514 -16.39 -7.70 2.87
CA ASN A 514 -17.65 -8.03 3.52
C ASN A 514 -18.86 -7.99 2.57
N PHE A 515 -18.89 -7.07 1.60
CA PHE A 515 -19.94 -7.08 0.55
C PHE A 515 -19.83 -8.32 -0.35
N LEU A 516 -18.61 -8.77 -0.65
CA LEU A 516 -18.33 -9.91 -1.50
C LEU A 516 -18.50 -11.27 -0.79
N THR A 517 -18.32 -11.33 0.52
CA THR A 517 -18.43 -12.57 1.31
C THR A 517 -19.82 -12.77 1.89
N LYS A 518 -20.59 -11.70 2.12
CA LYS A 518 -21.98 -11.77 2.63
C LYS A 518 -22.89 -12.68 1.80
N HIS A 519 -22.63 -12.79 0.50
CA HIS A 519 -23.40 -13.63 -0.43
C HIS A 519 -22.67 -14.91 -0.81
N GLN A 520 -21.67 -15.36 -0.05
CA GLN A 520 -21.04 -16.67 -0.22
C GLN A 520 -21.77 -17.73 0.61
N TRP A 521 -21.83 -18.96 0.11
CA TRP A 521 -22.36 -20.13 0.81
C TRP A 521 -21.74 -21.41 0.27
N GLY A 522 -21.75 -22.49 1.06
CA GLY A 522 -21.17 -23.76 0.61
C GLY A 522 -19.71 -23.60 0.17
N ASN A 523 -19.40 -24.00 -1.07
CA ASN A 523 -18.08 -23.82 -1.67
C ASN A 523 -17.99 -22.60 -2.59
N VAL A 524 -19.04 -21.78 -2.66
CA VAL A 524 -19.07 -20.56 -3.48
C VAL A 524 -18.10 -19.56 -2.91
N TYR A 525 -17.20 -19.07 -3.76
CA TYR A 525 -16.29 -18.00 -3.41
C TYR A 525 -16.34 -16.89 -4.45
N SER A 526 -15.83 -15.73 -4.07
CA SER A 526 -15.73 -14.57 -4.96
C SER A 526 -14.31 -14.01 -4.96
N PHE A 527 -14.00 -13.26 -6.00
CA PHE A 527 -12.73 -12.55 -6.13
C PHE A 527 -12.95 -11.21 -6.84
N LEU A 528 -11.98 -10.30 -6.66
CA LEU A 528 -11.99 -8.93 -7.19
C LEU A 528 -10.67 -8.65 -7.89
N ILE A 529 -10.74 -8.12 -9.11
CA ILE A 529 -9.58 -7.71 -9.91
C ILE A 529 -9.73 -6.27 -10.40
N ASN A 530 -8.63 -5.64 -10.80
CA ASN A 530 -8.64 -4.38 -11.54
C ASN A 530 -8.55 -4.59 -13.06
N THR A 531 -8.48 -3.50 -13.82
CA THR A 531 -8.37 -3.48 -15.29
C THR A 531 -7.08 -4.10 -15.83
N GLU A 532 -6.04 -4.21 -14.99
CA GLU A 532 -4.77 -4.82 -15.36
C GLU A 532 -4.78 -6.35 -15.18
N GLY A 533 -5.76 -6.90 -14.45
CA GLY A 533 -5.81 -8.32 -14.06
C GLY A 533 -5.11 -8.60 -12.72
N GLU A 534 -4.73 -7.56 -11.99
CA GLU A 534 -4.19 -7.67 -10.65
C GLU A 534 -5.29 -8.04 -9.66
N THR A 535 -5.01 -9.02 -8.80
CA THR A 535 -5.97 -9.49 -7.81
C THR A 535 -5.97 -8.58 -6.59
N ILE A 536 -7.13 -8.00 -6.29
CA ILE A 536 -7.37 -7.14 -5.12
C ILE A 536 -7.87 -7.97 -3.94
N PHE A 537 -8.78 -8.91 -4.21
CA PHE A 537 -9.31 -9.86 -3.22
C PHE A 537 -9.46 -11.24 -3.84
N HIS A 538 -9.03 -12.28 -3.11
CA HIS A 538 -9.23 -13.67 -3.48
C HIS A 538 -9.02 -14.57 -2.24
N PRO A 539 -9.75 -15.68 -2.04
CA PRO A 539 -9.64 -16.53 -0.85
C PRO A 539 -8.24 -17.11 -0.58
N LYS A 540 -7.44 -17.30 -1.64
CA LYS A 540 -6.03 -17.76 -1.57
C LYS A 540 -5.05 -16.66 -1.11
N LEU A 541 -5.47 -15.39 -1.04
CA LEU A 541 -4.64 -14.29 -0.56
C LEU A 541 -4.78 -14.12 0.96
N LYS A 542 -3.80 -13.46 1.58
CA LYS A 542 -3.92 -13.06 2.98
C LYS A 542 -5.05 -12.03 3.13
N PRO A 543 -5.94 -12.15 4.12
CA PRO A 543 -6.97 -11.16 4.38
C PRO A 543 -6.39 -9.76 4.60
N SER A 544 -7.08 -8.73 4.13
CA SER A 544 -6.61 -7.33 4.21
C SER A 544 -6.35 -6.85 5.64
N THR A 545 -7.02 -7.42 6.63
CA THR A 545 -6.86 -7.10 8.05
C THR A 545 -5.54 -7.58 8.66
N ASN A 546 -4.83 -8.49 8.00
CA ASN A 546 -3.59 -9.09 8.50
C ASN A 546 -2.32 -8.55 7.81
N LEU A 547 -2.46 -7.57 6.91
CA LEU A 547 -1.34 -7.03 6.15
C LEU A 547 -0.68 -5.87 6.90
N LEU A 548 0.66 -5.91 6.97
CA LEU A 548 1.51 -4.94 7.67
C LEU A 548 2.28 -4.02 6.72
N GLU A 549 2.36 -4.38 5.44
CA GLU A 549 2.97 -3.61 4.37
C GLU A 549 2.05 -3.54 3.14
N ASP A 550 2.23 -2.50 2.33
CA ASP A 550 1.46 -2.30 1.09
C ASP A 550 1.43 -3.59 0.26
N PRO A 551 0.25 -3.99 -0.25
CA PRO A 551 0.08 -5.27 -0.92
C PRO A 551 0.89 -5.32 -2.23
N ILE A 552 1.59 -6.43 -2.46
CA ILE A 552 2.12 -6.76 -3.78
C ILE A 552 1.01 -7.49 -4.54
N PHE A 553 0.57 -6.91 -5.64
CA PHE A 553 -0.52 -7.47 -6.43
C PHE A 553 -0.06 -8.70 -7.24
N ILE A 554 -0.84 -9.76 -7.15
CA ILE A 554 -0.61 -11.02 -7.87
C ILE A 554 -1.63 -11.10 -9.03
N PRO A 555 -1.18 -11.39 -10.26
CA PRO A 555 -2.09 -11.59 -11.39
C PRO A 555 -3.09 -12.73 -11.11
N ILE A 556 -4.36 -12.55 -11.48
CA ILE A 556 -5.41 -13.52 -11.20
C ILE A 556 -5.16 -14.88 -11.87
N SER A 557 -4.52 -14.90 -13.04
CA SER A 557 -4.09 -16.12 -13.74
C SER A 557 -3.18 -17.03 -12.92
N GLN A 558 -2.39 -16.47 -11.99
CA GLN A 558 -1.54 -17.29 -11.10
C GLN A 558 -2.35 -17.96 -9.99
N LEU A 559 -3.47 -17.34 -9.58
CA LEU A 559 -4.35 -17.86 -8.54
C LEU A 559 -5.36 -18.86 -9.11
N GLU A 560 -5.83 -18.66 -10.34
CA GLU A 560 -6.78 -19.53 -11.05
C GLU A 560 -6.10 -20.34 -12.17
N ASN A 561 -5.05 -21.08 -11.81
CA ASN A 561 -4.17 -21.77 -12.74
C ASN A 561 -4.60 -23.18 -13.17
N GLN A 562 -5.76 -23.68 -12.71
CA GLN A 562 -6.19 -25.06 -12.97
C GLN A 562 -6.43 -25.34 -14.46
N GLN A 563 -6.98 -24.35 -15.18
CA GLN A 563 -7.26 -24.39 -16.61
C GLN A 563 -6.92 -23.05 -17.28
N PRO A 564 -5.64 -22.83 -17.59
CA PRO A 564 -5.15 -21.50 -17.95
C PRO A 564 -5.68 -20.99 -19.30
N LYS A 565 -6.00 -21.88 -20.25
CA LYS A 565 -6.50 -21.45 -21.57
C LYS A 565 -7.93 -20.94 -21.47
N GLU A 566 -8.80 -21.70 -20.82
CA GLU A 566 -10.22 -21.40 -20.65
C GLU A 566 -10.41 -20.19 -19.72
N PHE A 567 -9.64 -20.13 -18.62
CA PHE A 567 -9.69 -19.00 -17.69
C PHE A 567 -9.15 -17.70 -18.29
N SER A 568 -8.18 -17.75 -19.22
CA SER A 568 -7.64 -16.53 -19.85
C SER A 568 -8.71 -15.70 -20.56
N ILE A 569 -9.76 -16.34 -21.09
CA ILE A 569 -10.89 -15.66 -21.72
C ILE A 569 -11.68 -14.87 -20.67
N ILE A 570 -11.91 -15.46 -19.50
CA ILE A 570 -12.60 -14.80 -18.37
C ILE A 570 -11.77 -13.59 -17.90
N GLU A 571 -10.46 -13.77 -17.74
CA GLU A 571 -9.56 -12.68 -17.35
C GLU A 571 -9.62 -11.52 -18.34
N ILE A 572 -9.56 -11.81 -19.65
CA ILE A 572 -9.67 -10.78 -20.70
C ILE A 572 -11.03 -10.08 -20.64
N GLU A 573 -12.14 -10.82 -20.56
CA GLU A 573 -13.48 -10.21 -20.52
C GLU A 573 -13.69 -9.35 -19.26
N MET A 574 -13.15 -9.77 -18.11
CA MET A 574 -13.21 -8.98 -16.86
C MET A 574 -12.35 -7.72 -16.93
N LYS A 575 -11.17 -7.79 -17.56
CA LYS A 575 -10.29 -6.63 -17.83
C LYS A 575 -10.92 -5.64 -18.80
N GLU A 576 -11.64 -6.16 -19.80
CA GLU A 576 -12.49 -5.38 -20.73
C GLU A 576 -13.80 -4.89 -20.09
N ARG A 577 -14.01 -5.17 -18.79
CA ARG A 577 -15.14 -4.69 -17.99
C ARG A 577 -16.50 -5.19 -18.48
N LYS A 578 -16.56 -6.41 -19.01
CA LYS A 578 -17.81 -7.05 -19.45
C LYS A 578 -18.54 -7.71 -18.26
N ASN A 579 -19.85 -7.85 -18.41
CA ASN A 579 -20.68 -8.63 -17.48
C ASN A 579 -21.13 -9.89 -18.22
N ASN A 580 -20.74 -11.06 -17.76
CA ASN A 580 -21.03 -12.31 -18.44
C ASN A 580 -20.89 -13.51 -17.48
N HIS A 581 -21.14 -14.70 -17.99
CA HIS A 581 -20.86 -15.95 -17.29
C HIS A 581 -20.18 -16.96 -18.21
N LYS A 582 -19.33 -17.81 -17.65
CA LYS A 582 -18.61 -18.86 -18.37
C LYS A 582 -18.57 -20.14 -17.55
N PHE A 583 -18.70 -21.26 -18.23
CA PHE A 583 -18.60 -22.59 -17.65
C PHE A 583 -17.26 -23.21 -18.02
N ILE A 584 -16.60 -23.82 -17.04
CA ILE A 584 -15.31 -24.50 -17.20
C ILE A 584 -15.43 -25.89 -16.56
N GLU A 585 -15.22 -26.94 -17.34
CA GLU A 585 -15.21 -28.33 -16.86
C GLU A 585 -13.88 -28.66 -16.21
N GLY A 586 -13.82 -28.87 -14.90
CA GLY A 586 -12.57 -29.22 -14.20
C GLY A 586 -12.05 -30.61 -14.60
N LYS A 587 -10.72 -30.76 -14.58
CA LYS A 587 -10.05 -32.07 -14.84
C LYS A 587 -10.46 -33.16 -13.86
N ASP A 588 -10.90 -32.77 -12.66
CA ASP A 588 -11.34 -33.65 -11.58
C ASP A 588 -12.81 -34.09 -11.73
N GLY A 589 -13.44 -33.82 -12.88
CA GLY A 589 -14.87 -34.06 -13.13
C GLY A 589 -15.82 -33.06 -12.43
N LYS A 590 -15.29 -32.08 -11.70
CA LYS A 590 -16.06 -31.01 -11.04
C LYS A 590 -16.07 -29.76 -11.91
N SER A 591 -17.23 -29.44 -12.46
CA SER A 591 -17.49 -28.22 -13.21
C SER A 591 -17.52 -26.97 -12.32
N LYS A 592 -17.05 -25.85 -12.86
CA LYS A 592 -17.12 -24.53 -12.24
C LYS A 592 -17.79 -23.53 -13.18
N SER A 593 -18.77 -22.81 -12.67
CA SER A 593 -19.41 -21.68 -13.34
C SER A 593 -18.89 -20.38 -12.75
N TYR A 594 -18.35 -19.51 -13.61
CA TYR A 594 -17.89 -18.17 -13.26
C TYR A 594 -18.93 -17.16 -13.70
N PHE A 595 -19.43 -16.36 -12.77
CA PHE A 595 -20.32 -15.24 -13.05
C PHE A 595 -19.60 -13.96 -12.66
N TYR A 596 -19.43 -13.01 -13.58
CA TYR A 596 -18.62 -11.82 -13.34
C TYR A 596 -19.28 -10.56 -13.87
N ALA A 597 -18.98 -9.45 -13.20
CA ALA A 597 -19.44 -8.13 -13.61
C ALA A 597 -18.45 -7.04 -13.20
N ALA A 598 -18.42 -5.98 -14.02
CA ALA A 598 -17.69 -4.76 -13.72
C ALA A 598 -18.54 -3.78 -12.91
N LEU A 599 -17.90 -3.06 -11.99
CA LEU A 599 -18.50 -1.96 -11.25
C LEU A 599 -18.36 -0.66 -12.05
N ASN A 600 -19.46 0.04 -12.31
CA ASN A 600 -19.42 1.27 -13.11
C ASN A 600 -18.69 2.41 -12.38
N GLU A 601 -18.71 2.37 -11.04
CA GLU A 601 -18.19 3.43 -10.18
C GLU A 601 -16.69 3.29 -9.85
N SER A 602 -16.03 2.20 -10.25
CA SER A 602 -14.60 1.93 -9.98
C SER A 602 -13.92 1.18 -11.13
N GLU A 603 -12.59 1.04 -11.08
CA GLU A 603 -11.82 0.22 -12.02
C GLU A 603 -12.05 -1.30 -11.83
N TYR A 604 -12.74 -1.71 -10.77
CA TYR A 604 -12.81 -3.10 -10.37
C TYR A 604 -13.90 -3.91 -11.07
N SER A 605 -13.56 -5.18 -11.32
CA SER A 605 -14.47 -6.25 -11.75
C SER A 605 -14.42 -7.37 -10.71
N PHE A 606 -15.57 -7.94 -10.38
CA PHE A 606 -15.66 -9.06 -9.44
C PHE A 606 -16.31 -10.26 -10.09
N ALA A 607 -16.04 -11.44 -9.53
CA ALA A 607 -16.63 -12.69 -9.97
C ALA A 607 -17.07 -13.54 -8.77
N TYR A 608 -18.09 -14.36 -8.99
CA TYR A 608 -18.49 -15.47 -8.14
C TYR A 608 -18.27 -16.78 -8.89
N VAL A 609 -17.71 -17.77 -8.18
CA VAL A 609 -17.43 -19.09 -8.70
C VAL A 609 -18.30 -20.10 -7.97
N LEU A 610 -19.14 -20.81 -8.72
CA LEU A 610 -20.11 -21.77 -8.21
C LEU A 610 -19.84 -23.15 -8.82
N GLN A 611 -20.03 -24.22 -8.06
CA GLN A 611 -20.17 -25.58 -8.58
C GLN A 611 -21.65 -25.90 -8.79
N ASP A 612 -21.96 -26.90 -9.62
CA ASP A 612 -23.37 -27.28 -9.86
C ASP A 612 -24.08 -27.74 -8.58
N THR A 613 -23.34 -28.35 -7.64
CA THR A 613 -23.85 -28.74 -6.32
C THR A 613 -24.18 -27.56 -5.41
N ASP A 614 -23.65 -26.37 -5.68
CA ASP A 614 -23.87 -25.19 -4.84
C ASP A 614 -25.16 -24.43 -5.21
N LYS A 615 -25.86 -24.80 -6.29
CA LYS A 615 -27.11 -24.13 -6.72
C LYS A 615 -28.26 -24.32 -5.72
N GLU A 616 -28.23 -25.41 -4.96
CA GLU A 616 -29.19 -25.69 -3.90
C GLU A 616 -28.57 -25.40 -2.53
N PHE A 617 -29.12 -24.43 -1.81
CA PHE A 617 -28.66 -24.09 -0.47
C PHE A 617 -29.69 -24.48 0.59
N ARG A 618 -29.26 -25.22 1.61
CA ARG A 618 -30.08 -25.56 2.77
C ARG A 618 -29.77 -24.58 3.90
N ARG A 619 -30.76 -23.81 4.31
CA ARG A 619 -30.65 -22.91 5.45
C ARG A 619 -31.35 -23.52 6.66
N SER A 620 -30.60 -23.70 7.75
CA SER A 620 -31.18 -24.10 9.04
C SER A 620 -32.04 -22.96 9.60
N GLN A 621 -33.20 -23.27 10.17
CA GLN A 621 -34.02 -22.25 10.81
C GLN A 621 -33.36 -21.77 12.11
N GLU A 622 -33.12 -20.46 12.21
CA GLU A 622 -32.66 -19.87 13.46
C GLU A 622 -33.77 -19.95 14.54
N PRO A 623 -33.41 -20.20 15.81
CA PRO A 623 -34.38 -20.18 16.91
C PRO A 623 -35.01 -18.79 17.03
N THR A 624 -36.33 -18.76 17.26
CA THR A 624 -37.17 -17.55 17.24
C THR A 624 -36.86 -16.51 18.32
N THR A 625 -36.00 -16.83 19.29
CA THR A 625 -35.69 -15.98 20.43
C THR A 625 -34.20 -15.70 20.53
N ARG A 626 -33.74 -14.67 19.81
CA ARG A 626 -32.43 -14.07 20.07
C ARG A 626 -32.62 -12.74 20.78
N PRO A 627 -32.16 -12.56 22.03
CA PRO A 627 -32.24 -11.27 22.70
C PRO A 627 -31.45 -10.23 21.88
N PRO A 628 -32.01 -9.04 21.64
CA PRO A 628 -31.35 -7.99 20.87
C PRO A 628 -30.22 -7.41 21.73
N ASN A 629 -29.03 -8.02 21.67
CA ASN A 629 -27.85 -7.40 22.27
C ASN A 629 -27.44 -6.20 21.40
N THR A 630 -27.87 -5.02 21.82
CA THR A 630 -27.56 -3.73 21.18
C THR A 630 -26.15 -3.24 21.47
N LYS A 631 -25.45 -3.84 22.45
CA LYS A 631 -24.09 -3.50 22.83
C LYS A 631 -23.09 -4.45 22.16
N SER A 632 -22.06 -3.86 21.55
CA SER A 632 -20.90 -4.61 21.04
C SER A 632 -20.27 -5.44 22.17
N TYR A 633 -19.87 -6.69 21.87
CA TYR A 633 -19.15 -7.58 22.77
C TYR A 633 -17.96 -6.89 23.47
N TYR A 634 -17.23 -6.01 22.77
CA TYR A 634 -16.13 -5.25 23.35
C TYR A 634 -16.58 -4.22 24.40
N ASN A 635 -17.70 -3.55 24.16
CA ASN A 635 -18.27 -2.62 25.13
C ASN A 635 -18.82 -3.39 26.35
N LEU A 636 -19.37 -4.58 26.13
CA LEU A 636 -19.76 -5.50 27.20
C LEU A 636 -18.56 -5.96 28.03
N LEU A 637 -17.41 -6.26 27.41
CA LEU A 637 -16.17 -6.59 28.11
C LEU A 637 -15.62 -5.43 28.94
N LYS A 638 -15.65 -4.21 28.38
CA LYS A 638 -15.21 -2.99 29.09
C LYS A 638 -16.13 -2.66 30.27
N GLU A 639 -17.44 -2.81 30.07
CA GLU A 639 -18.46 -2.65 31.12
C GLU A 639 -18.34 -3.74 32.19
N TYR A 640 -18.05 -4.99 31.81
CA TYR A 640 -17.75 -6.09 32.72
C TYR A 640 -16.50 -5.84 33.57
N GLN A 641 -15.47 -5.19 33.00
CA GLN A 641 -14.28 -4.75 33.73
C GLN A 641 -14.54 -3.55 34.65
N SER A 642 -15.71 -2.90 34.59
CA SER A 642 -16.00 -1.74 35.44
C SER A 642 -16.08 -2.13 36.92
N PRO A 643 -15.64 -1.23 37.84
CA PRO A 643 -15.75 -1.45 39.28
C PRO A 643 -17.20 -1.68 39.75
N VAL A 644 -18.17 -1.12 39.03
CA VAL A 644 -19.60 -1.20 39.34
C VAL A 644 -20.15 -2.60 39.07
N VAL A 645 -19.77 -3.22 37.94
CA VAL A 645 -20.20 -4.58 37.59
C VAL A 645 -19.49 -5.62 38.46
N ARG A 646 -18.20 -5.41 38.79
CA ARG A 646 -17.48 -6.25 39.77
C ARG A 646 -18.08 -6.21 41.19
N LYS A 647 -18.73 -5.10 41.58
CA LYS A 647 -19.46 -5.01 42.85
C LYS A 647 -20.82 -5.73 42.82
N LYS A 648 -21.46 -5.85 41.65
CA LYS A 648 -22.78 -6.47 41.50
C LYS A 648 -22.73 -7.97 41.19
N ILE A 649 -21.65 -8.47 40.58
CA ILE A 649 -21.48 -9.89 40.30
C ILE A 649 -20.62 -10.49 41.43
N PRO A 650 -21.16 -11.41 42.27
CA PRO A 650 -20.37 -12.05 43.30
C PRO A 650 -19.28 -12.89 42.63
N THR A 651 -18.01 -12.55 42.83
CA THR A 651 -16.92 -13.50 42.56
C THR A 651 -17.17 -14.71 43.46
N ARG A 652 -17.60 -15.83 42.86
CA ARG A 652 -17.87 -17.09 43.55
C ARG A 652 -16.64 -17.45 44.39
N ARG A 653 -16.78 -17.39 45.72
CA ARG A 653 -15.74 -17.76 46.67
C ARG A 653 -15.40 -19.25 46.52
N GLN A 654 -14.11 -19.50 46.30
CA GLN A 654 -13.28 -20.49 46.99
C GLN A 654 -13.97 -21.78 47.48
N GLY A 655 -13.81 -22.86 46.71
CA GLY A 655 -13.84 -24.23 47.20
C GLY A 655 -12.42 -24.79 47.25
N THR A 656 -11.89 -24.89 48.47
CA THR A 656 -10.84 -25.79 48.99
C THR A 656 -9.89 -26.53 48.03
N GLY A 657 -8.59 -26.25 48.18
CA GLY A 657 -7.58 -27.32 48.23
C GLY A 657 -6.55 -27.44 47.11
N HIS A 658 -5.67 -26.46 46.90
CA HIS A 658 -4.21 -26.63 46.84
C HIS A 658 -3.51 -25.30 46.55
N GLN A 659 -2.45 -25.01 47.30
CA GLN A 659 -1.65 -23.80 47.20
C GLN A 659 -0.91 -23.72 45.86
N GLY A 660 -1.07 -22.59 45.18
CA GLY A 660 -0.35 -22.24 43.95
C GLY A 660 -0.88 -20.94 43.36
N LYS A 661 -0.92 -19.86 44.16
CA LYS A 661 -1.36 -18.53 43.71
C LYS A 661 -0.41 -17.99 42.63
N ARG A 662 -0.83 -18.04 41.37
CA ARG A 662 -0.60 -16.95 40.42
C ARG A 662 -1.95 -16.33 40.11
N ASP A 663 -2.24 -15.22 40.77
CA ASP A 663 -3.32 -14.33 40.34
C ASP A 663 -2.96 -13.85 38.93
N PHE A 664 -3.63 -14.39 37.91
CA PHE A 664 -3.63 -13.83 36.56
C PHE A 664 -4.43 -12.52 36.60
N ILE A 665 -3.77 -11.46 37.08
CA ILE A 665 -4.19 -10.09 36.88
C ILE A 665 -3.52 -9.64 35.58
N PRO A 666 -4.22 -9.57 34.44
CA PRO A 666 -3.66 -8.83 33.32
C PRO A 666 -3.71 -7.34 33.71
N ARG A 667 -2.54 -6.73 33.90
CA ARG A 667 -2.39 -5.27 33.89
C ARG A 667 -2.73 -4.79 32.48
N THR A 668 -4.00 -4.50 32.22
CA THR A 668 -4.57 -4.48 30.86
C THR A 668 -4.29 -3.25 30.02
N ASP A 669 -3.84 -2.10 30.55
CA ASP A 669 -3.70 -0.91 29.68
C ASP A 669 -2.47 -0.93 28.76
N ARG A 670 -1.38 -1.62 29.15
CA ARG A 670 -0.20 -1.80 28.27
C ARG A 670 -0.22 -3.12 27.49
N GLN A 671 -0.83 -4.18 28.04
CA GLN A 671 -0.85 -5.50 27.39
C GLN A 671 -1.93 -5.64 26.33
N LEU A 672 -3.01 -4.82 26.35
CA LEU A 672 -3.94 -4.80 25.23
C LEU A 672 -3.26 -4.33 23.95
N ARG A 673 -2.38 -3.31 24.00
CA ARG A 673 -1.55 -2.90 22.84
C ARG A 673 -0.66 -4.04 22.31
N ALA A 674 -0.18 -4.94 23.17
CA ALA A 674 0.64 -6.09 22.75
C ALA A 674 -0.18 -7.25 22.15
N PHE A 675 -1.45 -7.42 22.54
CA PHE A 675 -2.35 -8.41 21.93
C PHE A 675 -2.72 -8.10 20.47
N TYR A 676 -2.61 -6.84 20.05
CA TYR A 676 -2.84 -6.43 18.65
C TYR A 676 -1.72 -6.84 17.69
N ASN A 677 -0.57 -7.32 18.20
CA ASN A 677 0.57 -7.75 17.38
C ASN A 677 0.71 -9.29 17.28
N LEU A 678 -0.26 -10.07 17.77
CA LEU A 678 -0.25 -11.53 17.63
C LEU A 678 -1.14 -11.97 16.46
N PRO A 679 -0.58 -12.58 15.39
CA PRO A 679 -1.37 -13.17 14.33
C PRO A 679 -2.03 -14.46 14.84
N GLY A 680 -3.36 -14.57 14.78
CA GLY A 680 -4.04 -15.87 14.88
C GLY A 680 -5.23 -16.02 15.82
N ALA A 681 -5.77 -14.96 16.44
CA ALA A 681 -7.02 -15.10 17.20
C ALA A 681 -8.24 -15.24 16.26
N LYS A 682 -8.45 -16.45 15.74
CA LYS A 682 -9.75 -16.87 15.19
C LYS A 682 -10.76 -16.91 16.34
N VAL A 683 -11.70 -15.99 16.34
CA VAL A 683 -12.99 -16.21 17.03
C VAL A 683 -13.97 -16.64 15.94
N THR A 684 -14.03 -17.95 15.70
CA THR A 684 -15.14 -18.58 14.99
C THR A 684 -16.40 -18.38 15.83
N LEU A 685 -17.44 -17.82 15.21
CA LEU A 685 -18.81 -17.85 15.71
C LEU A 685 -19.33 -19.29 15.78
#